data_AF-A0A562SN61-F1
#
_entry.id   AF-A0A562SN61-F1
#
_cell.length_a   1.000
_cell.length_b   1.000
_cell.length_c   1.000
_cell.angle_alpha   90.00
_cell.angle_beta   90.00
_cell.angle_gamma   90.00
#
_symmetry.space_group_name_H-M   'P 1'
#
loop_
_entity.id
_entity.type
_entity.pdbx_description
1 polymer ?
#
loop_
_entity_poly.entity_id
_entity_poly.type
_entity_poly.pdbx_seq_one_letter_code
_entity_poly.pdbx_strand_id
1 'polypeptide(L)'
;MTLNHQEIELIDSFEQIAVDIYPTAKDGSRAVAQEIAALIKAKQAAKETCVLGLATGSTPKYLYAELVRLHREEGLSFRNVVTFNLDEYYPIEPDALQSYNRFMKEQLFNHVDIPEGNYYVPDGTVPKEKIKAYCEEYERKIEAAGGIDLQILGIGNNGHIGFNEPGSNLNSHTRLVTLDNSTRLANAYEFPNMSQVPRLAITAGISTIYKAKHVLLMAWGTHKAKIVRRAVEGHSSDQVPASLLQQHPNCKFVIDEQAAQELTRFKEPWLTGDCEWTPKLRRKAVTSLAQKLNKPILMLTDKDYNESGLNDLIVQYGSAYELNIEEFNGIRDTITGWPGGKPGAPLPQHPERSEPASKRVLIFSPHPDDDIISMGGTFIRLHEQGHDVHVAYQTSGNIAVTDEFVLRFIDFAVGFEGMFDIDRSKSSQILEEAQAFLKIKKPSQKDTPEIRAIKGLIRRCEARATCRYVGIKEENIHFQNLPFYETGLVEKKPMSEADIQLTVDLIREVKPHQIYCAGDLADPHGTHKVCLDIIFAALERLKHEDFMKDCWVWLYKGAWQEWDIHEIEMAVPMSPDQVIQKRLGIFIHQSQKDVVPFQGTDLREFWQRAEDRNANTAELYDKLGLQKYAAMEAFVRYHFM
;
A
#
# COMPACT_ATOMS: atom_id res chain seq x y z
N MET A 1 -12.89 12.42 16.37
CA MET A 1 -12.26 13.00 17.57
C MET A 1 -10.85 13.37 17.18
N THR A 2 -10.54 14.66 17.10
CA THR A 2 -9.19 15.18 16.89
C THR A 2 -8.34 14.77 18.08
N LEU A 3 -7.44 13.80 17.87
CA LEU A 3 -6.35 13.51 18.78
C LEU A 3 -5.52 14.79 18.90
N ASN A 4 -5.44 15.29 20.13
CA ASN A 4 -4.74 16.50 20.46
C ASN A 4 -3.24 16.27 20.17
N HIS A 5 -2.64 17.08 19.29
CA HIS A 5 -1.20 17.10 19.06
C HIS A 5 -0.50 17.64 20.32
N GLN A 6 -0.38 16.81 21.35
CA GLN A 6 0.48 17.09 22.49
C GLN A 6 1.93 16.91 22.06
N GLU A 7 2.76 17.88 22.44
CA GLU A 7 4.22 17.75 22.52
C GLU A 7 4.55 16.33 23.01
N ILE A 8 5.32 15.59 22.22
CA ILE A 8 5.74 14.24 22.59
C ILE A 8 6.61 14.37 23.83
N GLU A 9 6.02 14.18 25.00
CA GLU A 9 6.76 13.86 26.21
C GLU A 9 7.48 12.53 25.89
N LEU A 10 8.79 12.61 25.62
CA LEU A 10 9.68 11.47 25.38
C LEU A 10 9.66 10.42 26.52
N ILE A 11 8.92 10.69 27.59
CA ILE A 11 8.71 9.84 28.76
C ILE A 11 8.09 8.50 28.36
N ASP A 12 7.19 8.49 27.37
CA ASP A 12 6.44 7.29 26.93
C ASP A 12 6.82 6.86 25.49
N SER A 13 8.11 6.92 25.14
CA SER A 13 8.57 6.64 23.76
C SER A 13 9.89 5.88 23.72
N PHE A 14 10.05 4.97 22.75
CA PHE A 14 11.34 4.26 22.49
C PHE A 14 12.16 4.94 21.41
N GLU A 15 11.57 5.91 20.72
CA GLU A 15 12.19 6.66 19.66
C GLU A 15 13.40 7.45 20.17
N GLN A 16 14.57 7.19 19.59
CA GLN A 16 15.85 7.83 19.90
C GLN A 16 16.05 9.16 19.14
N ILE A 17 15.03 9.57 18.37
CA ILE A 17 15.02 10.78 17.55
C ILE A 17 13.58 11.31 17.47
N ALA A 18 13.40 12.61 17.27
CA ALA A 18 12.08 13.21 17.14
C ALA A 18 11.29 12.62 15.95
N VAL A 19 10.02 12.27 16.18
CA VAL A 19 9.10 11.72 15.19
C VAL A 19 7.77 12.46 15.22
N ASP A 20 7.50 13.27 14.20
CA ASP A 20 6.22 13.93 13.99
C ASP A 20 5.29 12.99 13.21
N ILE A 21 4.10 12.70 13.75
CA ILE A 21 3.11 11.80 13.14
C ILE A 21 1.91 12.62 12.66
N TYR A 22 1.53 12.41 11.40
CA TYR A 22 0.39 13.06 10.77
C TYR A 22 -0.67 12.04 10.32
N PRO A 23 -1.96 12.43 10.22
CA PRO A 23 -3.01 11.52 9.77
C PRO A 23 -2.75 10.95 8.38
N THR A 24 -2.22 11.77 7.46
CA THR A 24 -1.94 11.36 6.09
C THR A 24 -0.62 11.92 5.58
N ALA A 25 -0.07 11.28 4.53
CA ALA A 25 1.08 11.79 3.78
C ALA A 25 0.89 13.23 3.26
N LYS A 26 -0.35 13.63 2.93
CA LYS A 26 -0.65 14.99 2.47
C LYS A 26 -0.53 16.01 3.61
N ASP A 27 -1.02 15.66 4.79
CA ASP A 27 -0.95 16.54 5.97
C ASP A 27 0.50 16.71 6.44
N GLY A 28 1.26 15.63 6.51
CA GLY A 28 2.69 15.68 6.82
C GLY A 28 3.49 16.47 5.77
N SER A 29 3.19 16.28 4.49
CA SER A 29 3.81 17.05 3.41
C SER A 29 3.48 18.55 3.49
N ARG A 30 2.26 18.91 3.91
CA ARG A 30 1.87 20.31 4.13
C ARG A 30 2.65 20.94 5.27
N ALA A 31 2.80 20.23 6.39
CA ALA A 31 3.58 20.73 7.53
C ALA A 31 5.06 20.95 7.14
N VAL A 32 5.66 20.01 6.43
CA VAL A 32 7.03 20.16 5.90
C VAL A 32 7.14 21.33 4.92
N ALA A 33 6.15 21.50 4.02
CA ALA A 33 6.12 22.63 3.09
C ALA A 33 6.07 23.99 3.82
N GLN A 34 5.30 24.07 4.90
CA GLN A 34 5.21 25.27 5.74
C GLN A 34 6.55 25.56 6.45
N GLU A 35 7.25 24.54 6.91
CA GLU A 35 8.56 24.68 7.54
C GLU A 35 9.62 25.16 6.54
N ILE A 36 9.65 24.59 5.32
CA ILE A 36 10.49 25.08 4.21
C ILE A 36 10.14 26.54 3.88
N ALA A 37 8.85 26.86 3.74
CA ALA A 37 8.40 28.20 3.42
C ALA A 37 8.80 29.23 4.49
N ALA A 38 8.71 28.86 5.77
CA ALA A 38 9.14 29.68 6.89
C ALA A 38 10.66 29.93 6.85
N LEU A 39 11.46 28.90 6.57
CA LEU A 39 12.91 29.02 6.42
C LEU A 39 13.27 29.94 5.26
N ILE A 40 12.66 29.76 4.09
CA ILE A 40 12.87 30.62 2.91
C ILE A 40 12.56 32.08 3.27
N LYS A 41 11.40 32.34 3.87
CA LYS A 41 10.97 33.70 4.27
C LYS A 41 11.93 34.32 5.31
N ALA A 42 12.39 33.54 6.29
CA ALA A 42 13.35 34.00 7.29
C ALA A 42 14.70 34.38 6.67
N LYS A 43 15.22 33.53 5.78
CA LYS A 43 16.45 33.80 5.02
C LYS A 43 16.32 35.01 4.10
N GLN A 44 15.18 35.16 3.44
CA GLN A 44 14.86 36.34 2.63
C GLN A 44 14.86 37.62 3.46
N ALA A 45 14.22 37.61 4.62
CA ALA A 45 14.19 38.75 5.54
C ALA A 45 15.60 39.13 6.02
N ALA A 46 16.46 38.13 6.24
CA ALA A 46 17.87 38.31 6.59
C ALA A 46 18.77 38.68 5.38
N LYS A 47 18.23 38.69 4.15
CA LYS A 47 18.98 38.85 2.88
C LYS A 47 20.08 37.79 2.69
N GLU A 48 19.82 36.59 3.20
CA GLU A 48 20.68 35.42 3.05
C GLU A 48 20.14 34.49 1.97
N THR A 49 21.05 33.73 1.35
CA THR A 49 20.68 32.59 0.50
C THR A 49 20.12 31.48 1.38
N CYS A 50 19.02 30.86 0.94
CA CYS A 50 18.47 29.66 1.56
C CYS A 50 18.95 28.43 0.78
N VAL A 51 19.71 27.54 1.43
CA VAL A 51 20.27 26.35 0.77
C VAL A 51 19.48 25.12 1.18
N LEU A 52 18.83 24.47 0.20
CA LEU A 52 17.97 23.30 0.42
C LEU A 52 18.58 22.03 -0.19
N GLY A 53 18.60 20.96 0.58
CA GLY A 53 18.85 19.61 0.09
C GLY A 53 17.53 18.93 -0.29
N LEU A 54 17.41 18.41 -1.52
CA LEU A 54 16.16 17.85 -2.05
C LEU A 54 16.26 16.35 -2.36
N ALA A 55 15.19 15.63 -2.06
CA ALA A 55 15.04 14.21 -2.37
C ALA A 55 14.14 13.99 -3.60
N THR A 56 14.20 12.80 -4.20
CA THR A 56 13.32 12.39 -5.30
C THR A 56 12.44 11.19 -4.87
N GLY A 57 11.77 10.56 -5.84
CA GLY A 57 10.89 9.40 -5.60
C GLY A 57 9.45 9.77 -5.28
N SER A 58 8.66 8.79 -4.86
CA SER A 58 7.22 8.96 -4.60
C SER A 58 6.93 9.79 -3.35
N THR A 59 7.74 9.67 -2.30
CA THR A 59 7.57 10.32 -1.00
C THR A 59 7.42 11.85 -1.07
N PRO A 60 8.29 12.62 -1.77
CA PRO A 60 8.21 14.08 -1.78
C PRO A 60 7.22 14.67 -2.80
N LYS A 61 6.47 13.88 -3.57
CA LYS A 61 5.54 14.43 -4.59
C LYS A 61 4.49 15.37 -4.00
N TYR A 62 3.87 14.98 -2.88
CA TYR A 62 2.89 15.84 -2.19
C TYR A 62 3.52 17.10 -1.61
N LEU A 63 4.77 17.02 -1.14
CA LEU A 63 5.54 18.17 -0.67
C LEU A 63 5.77 19.18 -1.81
N TYR A 64 6.23 18.71 -2.97
CA TYR A 64 6.48 19.59 -4.12
C TYR A 64 5.19 20.22 -4.66
N ALA A 65 4.11 19.45 -4.75
CA ALA A 65 2.81 19.98 -5.13
C ALA A 65 2.35 21.11 -4.18
N GLU A 66 2.56 20.96 -2.87
CA GLU A 66 2.22 22.00 -1.89
C GLU A 66 3.13 23.22 -1.99
N LEU A 67 4.45 23.05 -2.19
CA LEU A 67 5.36 24.18 -2.42
C LEU A 67 5.00 24.99 -3.67
N VAL A 68 4.59 24.31 -4.74
CA VAL A 68 4.07 24.96 -5.96
C VAL A 68 2.78 25.71 -5.67
N ARG A 69 1.88 25.15 -4.87
CA ARG A 69 0.66 25.83 -4.41
C ARG A 69 0.99 27.09 -3.61
N LEU A 70 1.88 27.00 -2.62
CA LEU A 70 2.34 28.13 -1.80
C LEU A 70 2.98 29.24 -2.66
N HIS A 71 3.74 28.87 -3.71
CA HIS A 71 4.28 29.83 -4.66
C HIS A 71 3.17 30.57 -5.43
N ARG A 72 2.25 29.81 -6.03
CA ARG A 72 1.21 30.35 -6.94
C ARG A 72 0.12 31.12 -6.21
N GLU A 73 -0.28 30.65 -5.03
CA GLU A 73 -1.46 31.15 -4.31
C GLU A 73 -1.08 32.08 -3.15
N GLU A 74 0.08 31.89 -2.52
CA GLU A 74 0.48 32.61 -1.30
C GLU A 74 1.77 33.45 -1.49
N GLY A 75 2.33 33.47 -2.70
CA GLY A 75 3.45 34.35 -3.05
C GLY A 75 4.81 33.95 -2.47
N LEU A 76 5.02 32.68 -2.11
CA LEU A 76 6.33 32.17 -1.70
C LEU A 76 7.32 32.26 -2.87
N SER A 77 8.40 33.06 -2.76
CA SER A 77 9.41 33.19 -3.82
C SER A 77 10.62 32.29 -3.57
N PHE A 78 11.18 31.71 -4.63
CA PHE A 78 12.37 30.86 -4.65
C PHE A 78 13.61 31.57 -5.21
N ARG A 79 13.55 32.89 -5.43
CA ARG A 79 14.64 33.67 -6.06
C ARG A 79 15.96 33.66 -5.30
N ASN A 80 15.92 33.55 -3.97
CA ASN A 80 17.11 33.45 -3.11
C ASN A 80 17.40 32.01 -2.65
N VAL A 81 16.76 31.03 -3.28
CA VAL A 81 16.94 29.61 -2.95
C VAL A 81 18.00 29.02 -3.86
N VAL A 82 18.87 28.19 -3.27
CA VAL A 82 19.81 27.31 -3.97
C VAL A 82 19.51 25.88 -3.53
N THR A 83 19.47 24.92 -4.46
CA THR A 83 19.10 23.53 -4.16
C THR A 83 20.17 22.54 -4.60
N PHE A 84 20.37 21.49 -3.80
CA PHE A 84 21.21 20.34 -4.12
C PHE A 84 20.40 19.06 -3.97
N ASN A 85 20.25 18.29 -5.05
CA ASN A 85 19.62 16.97 -4.98
C ASN A 85 20.62 15.92 -4.48
N LEU A 86 20.07 14.88 -3.83
CA LEU A 86 20.87 13.80 -3.25
C LEU A 86 21.56 12.95 -4.32
N ASP A 87 20.88 12.61 -5.41
CA ASP A 87 21.34 11.55 -6.30
C ASP A 87 20.85 11.68 -7.76
N GLU A 88 21.46 10.90 -8.64
CA GLU A 88 21.02 10.61 -10.01
C GLU A 88 21.53 9.21 -10.43
N TYR A 89 20.77 8.52 -11.27
CA TYR A 89 21.20 7.23 -11.83
C TYR A 89 22.46 7.37 -12.70
N TYR A 90 23.22 6.27 -12.86
CA TYR A 90 24.41 6.25 -13.71
C TYR A 90 24.54 4.96 -14.56
N PRO A 91 24.79 5.06 -15.87
CA PRO A 91 24.62 6.27 -16.69
C PRO A 91 23.14 6.57 -16.92
N ILE A 92 22.75 7.84 -17.02
CA ILE A 92 21.42 8.26 -17.45
C ILE A 92 21.47 9.63 -18.13
N GLU A 93 20.66 9.81 -19.18
CA GLU A 93 20.49 11.11 -19.83
C GLU A 93 19.53 12.01 -19.03
N PRO A 94 19.77 13.33 -18.92
CA PRO A 94 18.96 14.23 -18.09
C PRO A 94 17.49 14.39 -18.53
N ASP A 95 17.17 14.06 -19.78
CA ASP A 95 15.81 14.11 -20.35
C ASP A 95 15.11 12.74 -20.38
N ALA A 96 15.80 11.67 -19.96
CA ALA A 96 15.23 10.35 -19.80
C ALA A 96 14.04 10.41 -18.82
N LEU A 97 13.00 9.60 -19.09
CA LEU A 97 11.78 9.57 -18.27
C LEU A 97 12.08 9.27 -16.79
N GLN A 98 13.10 8.45 -16.52
CA GLN A 98 13.51 8.01 -15.19
C GLN A 98 14.58 8.90 -14.54
N SER A 99 15.05 9.95 -15.23
CA SER A 99 16.06 10.86 -14.67
C SER A 99 15.46 11.69 -13.55
N TYR A 100 16.21 11.80 -12.45
CA TYR A 100 15.88 12.67 -11.34
C TYR A 100 15.98 14.16 -11.72
N ASN A 101 16.82 14.52 -12.70
CA ASN A 101 16.81 15.85 -13.32
C ASN A 101 15.44 16.19 -13.91
N ARG A 102 14.91 15.28 -14.73
CA ARG A 102 13.58 15.43 -15.34
C ARG A 102 12.49 15.46 -14.29
N PHE A 103 12.52 14.52 -13.34
CA PHE A 103 11.58 14.45 -12.23
C PHE A 103 11.48 15.81 -11.50
N MET A 104 12.61 16.40 -11.12
CA MET A 104 12.61 17.67 -10.39
C MET A 104 12.08 18.85 -11.21
N LYS A 105 12.34 18.87 -12.52
CA LYS A 105 11.76 19.86 -13.43
C LYS A 105 10.24 19.74 -13.50
N GLU A 106 9.73 18.52 -13.64
CA GLU A 106 8.29 18.24 -13.72
C GLU A 106 7.57 18.47 -12.40
N GLN A 107 8.20 18.19 -11.26
CA GLN A 107 7.54 18.29 -9.95
C GLN A 107 7.68 19.68 -9.30
N LEU A 108 8.77 20.41 -9.54
CA LEU A 108 9.06 21.65 -8.82
C LEU A 108 9.64 22.77 -9.70
N PHE A 109 10.80 22.57 -10.34
CA PHE A 109 11.60 23.69 -10.87
C PHE A 109 10.91 24.46 -11.99
N ASN A 110 10.09 23.81 -12.84
CA ASN A 110 9.34 24.51 -13.90
C ASN A 110 8.08 25.22 -13.39
N HIS A 111 7.82 25.19 -12.09
CA HIS A 111 6.58 25.66 -11.48
C HIS A 111 6.78 26.75 -10.42
N VAL A 112 8.04 27.12 -10.15
CA VAL A 112 8.44 28.16 -9.18
C VAL A 112 9.47 29.11 -9.79
N ASP A 113 9.71 30.27 -9.17
CA ASP A 113 10.62 31.31 -9.65
C ASP A 113 12.09 31.12 -9.19
N ILE A 114 12.57 29.87 -9.14
CA ILE A 114 13.98 29.57 -8.84
C ILE A 114 14.87 29.95 -10.03
N PRO A 115 15.99 30.68 -9.83
CA PRO A 115 16.87 31.07 -10.94
C PRO A 115 17.55 29.88 -11.61
N GLU A 116 17.74 29.95 -12.93
CA GLU A 116 18.58 29.00 -13.65
C GLU A 116 20.02 29.07 -13.10
N GLY A 117 20.61 27.91 -12.82
CA GLY A 117 21.92 27.80 -12.18
C GLY A 117 21.89 27.77 -10.65
N ASN A 118 20.72 27.93 -10.01
CA ASN A 118 20.58 27.78 -8.56
C ASN A 118 20.10 26.38 -8.13
N TYR A 119 19.78 25.47 -9.05
CA TYR A 119 19.47 24.08 -8.72
C TYR A 119 20.51 23.14 -9.30
N TYR A 120 21.00 22.21 -8.47
CA TYR A 120 22.03 21.24 -8.81
C TYR A 120 21.49 19.83 -8.60
N VAL A 121 21.53 19.02 -9.66
CA VAL A 121 21.26 17.58 -9.65
C VAL A 121 22.53 16.88 -10.13
N PRO A 122 22.94 15.75 -9.51
CA PRO A 122 24.07 14.98 -10.00
C PRO A 122 23.92 14.62 -11.49
N ASP A 123 25.01 14.61 -12.25
CA ASP A 123 25.02 14.42 -13.69
C ASP A 123 25.39 12.98 -14.04
N GLY A 124 24.37 12.23 -14.49
CA GLY A 124 24.50 10.82 -14.90
C GLY A 124 25.28 10.59 -16.20
N THR A 125 25.71 11.64 -16.91
CA THR A 125 26.44 11.55 -18.19
C THR A 125 27.95 11.75 -18.05
N VAL A 126 28.43 12.08 -16.85
CA VAL A 126 29.84 12.34 -16.58
C VAL A 126 30.70 11.12 -16.95
N PRO A 127 31.77 11.27 -17.75
CA PRO A 127 32.66 10.15 -18.07
C PRO A 127 33.20 9.48 -16.80
N LYS A 128 33.24 8.14 -16.78
CA LYS A 128 33.52 7.34 -15.58
C LYS A 128 34.82 7.73 -14.88
N GLU A 129 35.84 8.08 -15.65
CA GLU A 129 37.16 8.51 -15.18
C GLU A 129 37.16 9.90 -14.51
N LYS A 130 36.15 10.73 -14.76
CA LYS A 130 35.99 12.08 -14.19
C LYS A 130 35.06 12.13 -12.99
N ILE A 131 34.34 11.04 -12.70
CA ILE A 131 33.34 10.98 -11.63
C ILE A 131 33.91 11.43 -10.28
N LYS A 132 35.12 10.99 -9.91
CA LYS A 132 35.72 11.37 -8.62
C LYS A 132 35.87 12.89 -8.50
N ALA A 133 36.45 13.53 -9.53
CA ALA A 133 36.63 14.98 -9.58
C ALA A 133 35.28 15.71 -9.63
N TYR A 134 34.28 15.14 -10.31
CA TYR A 134 32.92 15.67 -10.33
C TYR A 134 32.28 15.65 -8.94
N CYS A 135 32.38 14.55 -8.21
CA CYS A 135 31.84 14.45 -6.85
C CYS A 135 32.53 15.42 -5.88
N GLU A 136 33.85 15.58 -5.99
CA GLU A 136 34.61 16.58 -5.20
C GLU A 136 34.15 18.00 -5.53
N GLU A 137 33.87 18.31 -6.79
CA GLU A 137 33.31 19.60 -7.20
C GLU A 137 31.90 19.82 -6.65
N TYR A 138 31.07 18.78 -6.62
CA TYR A 138 29.72 18.85 -6.05
C TYR A 138 29.75 19.20 -4.55
N GLU A 139 30.64 18.57 -3.78
CA GLU A 139 30.88 18.90 -2.37
C GLU A 139 31.35 20.35 -2.20
N ARG A 140 32.30 20.80 -3.02
CA ARG A 140 32.81 22.19 -2.97
C ARG A 140 31.71 23.22 -3.26
N LYS A 141 30.78 22.92 -4.17
CA LYS A 141 29.64 23.80 -4.45
C LYS A 141 28.70 23.92 -3.25
N ILE A 142 28.46 22.82 -2.54
CA ILE A 142 27.66 22.83 -1.30
C ILE A 142 28.35 23.72 -0.24
N GLU A 143 29.66 23.55 -0.05
CA GLU A 143 30.43 24.35 0.92
C GLU A 143 30.47 25.83 0.52
N ALA A 144 30.67 26.14 -0.77
CA ALA A 144 30.66 27.51 -1.30
C ALA A 144 29.30 28.20 -1.16
N ALA A 145 28.20 27.45 -1.16
CA ALA A 145 26.86 27.97 -0.90
C ALA A 145 26.60 28.26 0.59
N GLY A 146 27.51 27.89 1.50
CA GLY A 146 27.37 28.06 2.95
C GLY A 146 26.83 26.84 3.70
N GLY A 147 26.85 25.67 3.05
CA GLY A 147 26.28 24.42 3.56
C GLY A 147 24.75 24.37 3.44
N ILE A 148 24.19 23.17 3.59
CA ILE A 148 22.74 22.94 3.48
C ILE A 148 22.05 23.43 4.76
N ASP A 149 21.11 24.37 4.64
CA ASP A 149 20.30 24.84 5.77
C ASP A 149 19.26 23.78 6.17
N LEU A 150 18.64 23.13 5.18
CA LEU A 150 17.60 22.11 5.40
C LEU A 150 17.71 21.00 4.37
N GLN A 151 17.86 19.75 4.82
CA GLN A 151 17.92 18.57 3.96
C GLN A 151 16.62 17.77 4.07
N ILE A 152 15.93 17.58 2.95
CA ILE A 152 14.80 16.66 2.84
C ILE A 152 15.31 15.29 2.43
N LEU A 153 14.87 14.25 3.13
CA LEU A 153 15.21 12.85 2.87
C LEU A 153 13.95 12.00 2.73
N GLY A 154 14.06 10.91 1.98
CA GLY A 154 13.18 9.75 2.08
C GLY A 154 13.95 8.55 2.64
N ILE A 155 13.23 7.49 3.02
CA ILE A 155 13.81 6.23 3.49
C ILE A 155 13.45 5.04 2.61
N GLY A 156 14.44 4.27 2.20
CA GLY A 156 14.27 3.00 1.50
C GLY A 156 13.74 1.88 2.39
N ASN A 157 13.19 0.80 1.80
CA ASN A 157 12.69 -0.34 2.60
C ASN A 157 13.79 -1.07 3.39
N ASN A 158 15.05 -0.91 2.97
CA ASN A 158 16.24 -1.42 3.66
C ASN A 158 16.91 -0.37 4.58
N GLY A 159 16.36 0.85 4.68
CA GLY A 159 16.85 1.92 5.53
C GLY A 159 17.85 2.86 4.87
N HIS A 160 18.08 2.74 3.56
CA HIS A 160 18.92 3.70 2.84
C HIS A 160 18.33 5.12 2.84
N ILE A 161 19.21 6.12 2.75
CA ILE A 161 18.89 7.53 2.52
C ILE A 161 19.67 8.01 1.28
N GLY A 162 18.98 8.59 0.31
CA GLY A 162 19.50 8.66 -1.07
C GLY A 162 19.86 7.26 -1.59
N PHE A 163 20.99 7.09 -2.27
CA PHE A 163 21.54 5.76 -2.59
C PHE A 163 22.64 5.29 -1.62
N ASN A 164 22.61 5.75 -0.37
CA ASN A 164 23.47 5.21 0.68
C ASN A 164 22.89 3.89 1.20
N GLU A 165 23.21 2.80 0.51
CA GLU A 165 22.78 1.43 0.83
C GLU A 165 23.36 0.90 2.16
N PRO A 166 22.78 -0.16 2.76
CA PRO A 166 23.36 -0.84 3.92
C PRO A 166 24.86 -1.13 3.78
N GLY A 167 25.64 -0.78 4.80
CA GLY A 167 27.11 -0.77 4.78
C GLY A 167 27.73 0.58 4.42
N SER A 168 26.92 1.60 4.09
CA SER A 168 27.40 2.97 3.90
C SER A 168 27.76 3.62 5.23
N ASN A 169 28.99 4.14 5.33
CA ASN A 169 29.52 4.70 6.57
C ASN A 169 29.19 6.19 6.74
N LEU A 170 29.25 6.67 8.00
CA LEU A 170 29.01 8.07 8.37
C LEU A 170 29.99 9.05 7.70
N ASN A 171 31.21 8.59 7.39
CA ASN A 171 32.26 9.40 6.74
C ASN A 171 32.16 9.42 5.21
N SER A 172 31.09 8.86 4.64
CA SER A 172 30.95 8.78 3.20
C SER A 172 30.60 10.16 2.63
N HIS A 173 31.33 10.55 1.58
CA HIS A 173 31.06 11.75 0.79
C HIS A 173 30.31 11.39 -0.51
N THR A 174 30.02 12.41 -1.32
CA THR A 174 29.45 12.23 -2.65
C THR A 174 30.30 11.25 -3.48
N ARG A 175 29.67 10.21 -4.02
CA ARG A 175 30.39 9.11 -4.69
C ARG A 175 29.50 8.36 -5.67
N LEU A 176 30.14 7.58 -6.54
CA LEU A 176 29.48 6.54 -7.32
C LEU A 176 29.28 5.31 -6.46
N VAL A 177 28.06 4.81 -6.42
CA VAL A 177 27.67 3.61 -5.66
C VAL A 177 27.09 2.55 -6.60
N THR A 178 27.16 1.30 -6.15
CA THR A 178 26.40 0.20 -6.76
C THR A 178 25.07 0.07 -6.04
N LEU A 179 23.99 0.01 -6.80
CA LEU A 179 22.65 -0.11 -6.27
C LEU A 179 22.39 -1.55 -5.80
N ASP A 180 21.81 -1.68 -4.61
CA ASP A 180 21.39 -2.99 -4.11
C ASP A 180 20.24 -3.56 -4.97
N ASN A 181 20.15 -4.88 -5.07
CA ASN A 181 19.06 -5.51 -5.82
C ASN A 181 17.69 -5.15 -5.26
N SER A 182 17.55 -5.00 -3.94
CA SER A 182 16.31 -4.56 -3.29
C SER A 182 15.89 -3.15 -3.74
N THR A 183 16.83 -2.21 -3.85
CA THR A 183 16.60 -0.86 -4.37
C THR A 183 16.26 -0.89 -5.85
N ARG A 184 16.97 -1.70 -6.65
CA ARG A 184 16.66 -1.86 -8.08
C ARG A 184 15.26 -2.45 -8.29
N LEU A 185 14.84 -3.41 -7.46
CA LEU A 185 13.50 -3.98 -7.49
C LEU A 185 12.44 -2.96 -7.06
N ALA A 186 12.70 -2.19 -6.00
CA ALA A 186 11.79 -1.15 -5.55
C ALA A 186 11.57 -0.05 -6.61
N ASN A 187 12.58 0.23 -7.44
CA ASN A 187 12.50 1.22 -8.51
C ASN A 187 12.08 0.61 -9.85
N ALA A 188 11.94 -0.72 -9.96
CA ALA A 188 11.68 -1.39 -11.23
C ALA A 188 10.38 -0.96 -11.89
N TYR A 189 9.39 -0.48 -11.13
CA TYR A 189 8.13 0.03 -11.67
C TYR A 189 8.29 1.29 -12.54
N GLU A 190 9.40 2.03 -12.38
CA GLU A 190 9.73 3.21 -13.19
C GLU A 190 10.38 2.82 -14.54
N PHE A 191 10.79 1.56 -14.67
CA PHE A 191 11.47 1.03 -15.84
C PHE A 191 10.61 -0.03 -16.54
N PRO A 192 10.75 -0.22 -17.87
CA PRO A 192 10.01 -1.25 -18.59
C PRO A 192 10.24 -2.68 -18.07
N ASN A 193 11.42 -2.95 -17.50
CA ASN A 193 11.75 -4.18 -16.81
C ASN A 193 13.01 -4.02 -15.94
N MET A 194 13.21 -4.98 -15.03
CA MET A 194 14.33 -4.99 -14.07
C MET A 194 15.73 -4.94 -14.71
N SER A 195 15.89 -5.40 -15.96
CA SER A 195 17.19 -5.36 -16.65
C SER A 195 17.59 -3.96 -17.09
N GLN A 196 16.62 -3.05 -17.24
CA GLN A 196 16.84 -1.65 -17.62
C GLN A 196 17.09 -0.72 -16.44
N VAL A 197 16.84 -1.18 -15.20
CA VAL A 197 17.16 -0.40 -14.00
C VAL A 197 18.69 -0.29 -13.89
N PRO A 198 19.26 0.93 -13.89
CA PRO A 198 20.69 1.16 -13.77
C PRO A 198 21.29 0.42 -12.57
N ARG A 199 22.55 0.03 -12.70
CA ARG A 199 23.28 -0.69 -11.63
C ARG A 199 24.06 0.24 -10.73
N LEU A 200 24.28 1.48 -11.16
CA LEU A 200 25.08 2.47 -10.47
C LEU A 200 24.28 3.76 -10.32
N ALA A 201 24.67 4.57 -9.35
CA ALA A 201 24.16 5.92 -9.17
C ALA A 201 25.23 6.81 -8.56
N ILE A 202 25.15 8.12 -8.78
CA ILE A 202 25.92 9.12 -8.04
C ILE A 202 25.02 9.58 -6.89
N THR A 203 25.54 9.60 -5.67
CA THR A 203 24.78 10.01 -4.48
C THR A 203 25.65 10.85 -3.56
N ALA A 204 25.04 11.87 -2.94
CA ALA A 204 25.55 12.55 -1.76
C ALA A 204 25.75 11.53 -0.65
N GLY A 205 26.88 11.63 0.05
CA GLY A 205 27.22 10.70 1.11
C GLY A 205 26.54 11.03 2.43
N ILE A 206 26.64 10.12 3.39
CA ILE A 206 26.05 10.33 4.72
C ILE A 206 26.73 11.51 5.43
N SER A 207 28.04 11.71 5.25
CA SER A 207 28.76 12.86 5.79
C SER A 207 28.22 14.18 5.25
N THR A 208 27.90 14.21 3.94
CA THR A 208 27.31 15.37 3.26
C THR A 208 25.95 15.71 3.84
N ILE A 209 25.10 14.70 4.02
CA ILE A 209 23.77 14.83 4.64
C ILE A 209 23.89 15.30 6.10
N TYR A 210 24.81 14.69 6.85
CA TYR A 210 25.01 14.95 8.28
C TYR A 210 25.53 16.37 8.58
N LYS A 211 26.16 17.04 7.60
CA LYS A 211 26.59 18.45 7.72
C LYS A 211 25.43 19.46 7.59
N ALA A 212 24.23 19.03 7.18
CA ALA A 212 23.09 19.94 7.06
C ALA A 212 22.71 20.52 8.43
N LYS A 213 22.24 21.77 8.48
CA LYS A 213 21.86 22.42 9.76
C LYS A 213 20.58 21.84 10.33
N HIS A 214 19.69 21.36 9.46
CA HIS A 214 18.47 20.67 9.82
C HIS A 214 18.16 19.56 8.81
N VAL A 215 17.63 18.43 9.28
CA VAL A 215 17.27 17.28 8.44
C VAL A 215 15.82 16.87 8.73
N LEU A 216 15.03 16.72 7.66
CA LEU A 216 13.67 16.21 7.68
C LEU A 216 13.61 14.92 6.86
N LEU A 217 13.37 13.79 7.51
CA LEU A 217 13.19 12.51 6.83
C LEU A 217 11.72 12.13 6.77
N MET A 218 11.18 12.03 5.56
CA MET A 218 9.77 11.71 5.32
C MET A 218 9.57 10.22 5.00
N ALA A 219 8.53 9.61 5.58
CA ALA A 219 8.17 8.22 5.30
C ALA A 219 6.65 7.99 5.39
N TRP A 220 6.04 7.45 4.33
CA TRP A 220 4.59 7.29 4.22
C TRP A 220 4.20 5.83 4.00
N GLY A 221 3.09 5.42 4.60
CA GLY A 221 2.44 4.14 4.35
C GLY A 221 3.02 2.95 5.13
N THR A 222 2.21 1.90 5.23
CA THR A 222 2.50 0.67 6.00
C THR A 222 3.78 -0.04 5.57
N HIS A 223 4.12 0.00 4.27
CA HIS A 223 5.34 -0.61 3.73
C HIS A 223 6.64 0.00 4.29
N LYS A 224 6.57 1.20 4.88
CA LYS A 224 7.70 1.85 5.57
C LYS A 224 7.73 1.58 7.08
N ALA A 225 6.65 1.07 7.67
CA ALA A 225 6.50 1.03 9.13
C ALA A 225 7.62 0.25 9.84
N LYS A 226 7.94 -0.96 9.35
CA LYS A 226 9.01 -1.79 9.95
C LYS A 226 10.38 -1.13 9.88
N ILE A 227 10.71 -0.47 8.77
CA ILE A 227 12.02 0.15 8.61
C ILE A 227 12.11 1.48 9.36
N VAL A 228 11.00 2.22 9.47
CA VAL A 228 10.90 3.41 10.33
C VAL A 228 11.15 3.03 11.78
N ARG A 229 10.45 2.01 12.31
CA ARG A 229 10.71 1.49 13.67
C ARG A 229 12.18 1.16 13.89
N ARG A 230 12.79 0.38 12.98
CA ARG A 230 14.21 0.03 13.06
C ARG A 230 15.12 1.26 13.02
N ALA A 231 14.77 2.28 12.25
CA ALA A 231 15.57 3.49 12.10
C ALA A 231 15.48 4.43 13.30
N VAL A 232 14.33 4.49 14.00
CA VAL A 232 14.13 5.44 15.11
C VAL A 232 14.25 4.81 16.49
N GLU A 233 13.92 3.53 16.67
CA GLU A 233 14.00 2.82 17.98
C GLU A 233 15.19 1.87 18.08
N GLY A 234 15.71 1.42 16.93
CA GLY A 234 16.83 0.49 16.87
C GLY A 234 18.17 1.15 17.14
N HIS A 235 19.20 0.34 17.37
CA HIS A 235 20.56 0.83 17.51
C HIS A 235 21.04 1.47 16.20
N SER A 236 21.65 2.66 16.30
CA SER A 236 22.34 3.33 15.21
C SER A 236 23.41 2.42 14.57
N SER A 237 23.25 2.09 13.28
CA SER A 237 24.11 1.15 12.54
C SER A 237 24.18 1.50 11.05
N ASP A 238 25.31 1.19 10.40
CA ASP A 238 25.47 1.31 8.93
C ASP A 238 24.60 0.30 8.15
N GLN A 239 24.06 -0.72 8.81
CA GLN A 239 23.11 -1.66 8.21
C GLN A 239 21.71 -1.06 8.04
N VAL A 240 21.42 0.02 8.75
CA VAL A 240 20.22 0.85 8.58
C VAL A 240 20.68 2.30 8.49
N PRO A 241 21.18 2.78 7.33
CA PRO A 241 21.80 4.10 7.19
C PRO A 241 20.98 5.26 7.78
N ALA A 242 19.64 5.23 7.66
CA ALA A 242 18.75 6.21 8.28
C ALA A 242 18.88 6.30 9.81
N SER A 243 19.25 5.22 10.50
CA SER A 243 19.48 5.19 11.95
C SER A 243 20.71 6.00 12.37
N LEU A 244 21.67 6.26 11.47
CA LEU A 244 22.81 7.13 11.76
C LEU A 244 22.38 8.58 12.01
N LEU A 245 21.19 8.97 11.54
CA LEU A 245 20.62 10.30 11.79
C LEU A 245 20.20 10.51 13.25
N GLN A 246 20.08 9.44 14.05
CA GLN A 246 19.87 9.57 15.51
C GLN A 246 20.97 10.39 16.20
N GLN A 247 22.17 10.43 15.60
CA GLN A 247 23.30 11.19 16.13
C GLN A 247 23.26 12.67 15.74
N HIS A 248 22.41 13.03 14.77
CA HIS A 248 22.35 14.38 14.23
C HIS A 248 21.65 15.33 15.21
N PRO A 249 22.23 16.49 15.55
CA PRO A 249 21.72 17.36 16.62
C PRO A 249 20.38 18.01 16.31
N ASN A 250 19.99 18.07 15.04
CA ASN A 250 18.74 18.71 14.60
C ASN A 250 18.11 17.93 13.45
N CYS A 251 17.64 16.71 13.72
CA CYS A 251 16.96 15.87 12.75
C CYS A 251 15.62 15.38 13.33
N LYS A 252 14.59 15.33 12.47
CA LYS A 252 13.30 14.72 12.81
C LYS A 252 12.76 13.88 11.66
N PHE A 253 12.02 12.85 12.03
CA PHE A 253 11.25 12.02 11.11
C PHE A 253 9.83 12.58 11.02
N VAL A 254 9.28 12.64 9.81
CA VAL A 254 7.92 13.09 9.53
C VAL A 254 7.21 11.92 8.85
N ILE A 255 6.26 11.32 9.55
CA ILE A 255 5.62 10.08 9.11
C ILE A 255 4.09 10.19 9.17
N ASP A 256 3.40 9.31 8.45
CA ASP A 256 1.95 9.17 8.59
C ASP A 256 1.59 8.08 9.61
N GLU A 257 0.34 8.05 10.05
CA GLU A 257 -0.16 7.06 11.00
C GLU A 257 0.12 5.62 10.54
N GLN A 258 0.09 5.37 9.23
CA GLN A 258 0.37 4.06 8.64
C GLN A 258 1.83 3.64 8.80
N ALA A 259 2.78 4.55 8.59
CA ALA A 259 4.20 4.31 8.84
C ALA A 259 4.54 4.25 10.35
N ALA A 260 3.67 4.77 11.22
CA ALA A 260 3.84 4.73 12.66
C ALA A 260 3.38 3.41 13.31
N GLN A 261 2.60 2.57 12.62
CA GLN A 261 1.93 1.39 13.22
C GLN A 261 2.87 0.37 13.88
N GLU A 262 4.12 0.32 13.44
CA GLU A 262 5.13 -0.58 13.98
C GLU A 262 5.94 0.01 15.15
N LEU A 263 5.83 1.32 15.41
CA LEU A 263 6.47 1.94 16.57
C LEU A 263 5.92 1.33 17.86
N THR A 264 6.78 1.16 18.85
CA THR A 264 6.49 0.44 20.10
C THR A 264 5.30 1.07 20.83
N ARG A 265 5.17 2.41 20.87
CA ARG A 265 3.99 3.08 21.46
C ARG A 265 2.64 2.78 20.78
N PHE A 266 2.61 2.29 19.55
CA PHE A 266 1.37 1.85 18.87
C PHE A 266 1.27 0.32 18.83
N LYS A 267 2.39 -0.37 18.61
CA LYS A 267 2.42 -1.82 18.48
C LYS A 267 2.28 -2.51 19.82
N GLU A 268 2.98 -2.02 20.83
CA GLU A 268 3.11 -2.61 22.17
C GLU A 268 3.00 -1.49 23.23
N PRO A 269 1.88 -0.74 23.28
CA PRO A 269 1.73 0.48 24.12
C PRO A 269 1.95 0.23 25.62
N TRP A 270 1.76 -1.00 26.08
CA TRP A 270 2.02 -1.42 27.45
C TRP A 270 3.51 -1.41 27.84
N LEU A 271 4.42 -1.26 26.87
CA LEU A 271 5.86 -1.10 27.13
C LEU A 271 6.27 0.36 27.34
N THR A 272 5.43 1.32 26.94
CA THR A 272 5.77 2.74 26.94
C THR A 272 5.14 3.52 28.09
N GLY A 273 3.95 3.13 28.55
CA GLY A 273 3.27 3.83 29.64
C GLY A 273 1.98 3.11 30.06
N ASP A 274 1.17 3.77 30.90
CA ASP A 274 -0.12 3.26 31.33
C ASP A 274 -1.06 3.10 30.14
N CYS A 275 -1.76 1.96 30.07
CA CYS A 275 -2.71 1.69 28.98
C CYS A 275 -4.08 1.27 29.50
N GLU A 276 -5.13 1.71 28.79
CA GLU A 276 -6.48 1.23 29.04
C GLU A 276 -6.68 -0.16 28.39
N TRP A 277 -6.81 -1.20 29.21
CA TRP A 277 -6.98 -2.58 28.77
C TRP A 277 -8.36 -2.88 28.18
N THR A 278 -8.61 -2.38 26.97
CA THR A 278 -9.79 -2.75 26.16
C THR A 278 -9.71 -4.22 25.72
N PRO A 279 -10.84 -4.88 25.40
CA PRO A 279 -10.83 -6.25 24.86
C PRO A 279 -9.91 -6.43 23.65
N LYS A 280 -9.87 -5.45 22.73
CA LYS A 280 -8.97 -5.48 21.56
C LYS A 280 -7.50 -5.41 21.98
N LEU A 281 -7.16 -4.54 22.93
CA LEU A 281 -5.78 -4.40 23.40
C LEU A 281 -5.30 -5.62 24.19
N ARG A 282 -6.15 -6.20 25.04
CA ARG A 282 -5.86 -7.45 25.75
C ARG A 282 -5.58 -8.58 24.77
N ARG A 283 -6.46 -8.79 23.79
CA ARG A 283 -6.27 -9.80 22.75
C ARG A 283 -4.98 -9.60 21.98
N LYS A 284 -4.65 -8.35 21.64
CA LYS A 284 -3.37 -8.00 21.00
C LYS A 284 -2.20 -8.44 21.88
N ALA A 285 -2.16 -8.01 23.14
CA ALA A 285 -1.07 -8.34 24.06
C ALA A 285 -0.89 -9.86 24.25
N VAL A 286 -1.98 -10.59 24.50
CA VAL A 286 -1.93 -12.05 24.74
C VAL A 286 -1.49 -12.81 23.49
N THR A 287 -2.06 -12.47 22.31
CA THR A 287 -1.66 -13.13 21.06
C THR A 287 -0.24 -12.77 20.63
N SER A 288 0.21 -11.54 20.86
CA SER A 288 1.60 -11.13 20.63
C SER A 288 2.57 -11.87 21.57
N LEU A 289 2.23 -12.01 22.85
CA LEU A 289 3.02 -12.75 23.83
C LEU A 289 3.15 -14.23 23.45
N ALA A 290 2.02 -14.88 23.13
CA ALA A 290 1.97 -16.26 22.67
C ALA A 290 2.88 -16.50 21.45
N GLN A 291 2.79 -15.63 20.44
CA GLN A 291 3.64 -15.70 19.25
C GLN A 291 5.12 -15.46 19.55
N LYS A 292 5.44 -14.46 20.37
CA LYS A 292 6.83 -14.12 20.75
C LYS A 292 7.51 -15.27 21.48
N LEU A 293 6.78 -15.96 22.36
CA LEU A 293 7.30 -17.10 23.13
C LEU A 293 7.13 -18.44 22.42
N ASN A 294 6.47 -18.46 21.25
CA ASN A 294 6.09 -19.67 20.53
C ASN A 294 5.36 -20.68 21.44
N LYS A 295 4.38 -20.18 22.21
CA LYS A 295 3.54 -20.95 23.13
C LYS A 295 2.06 -20.77 22.78
N PRO A 296 1.23 -21.83 22.84
CA PRO A 296 -0.23 -21.68 22.79
C PRO A 296 -0.73 -20.76 23.91
N ILE A 297 -1.86 -20.07 23.69
CA ILE A 297 -2.41 -19.09 24.64
C ILE A 297 -2.62 -19.73 26.02
N LEU A 298 -3.23 -20.92 26.05
CA LEU A 298 -3.54 -21.62 27.30
C LEU A 298 -2.30 -22.12 28.07
N MET A 299 -1.10 -22.05 27.46
CA MET A 299 0.17 -22.46 28.07
C MET A 299 0.99 -21.28 28.60
N LEU A 300 0.49 -20.04 28.45
CA LEU A 300 1.12 -18.86 29.04
C LEU A 300 0.94 -18.85 30.57
N THR A 301 2.00 -18.50 31.28
CA THR A 301 2.05 -18.47 32.75
C THR A 301 2.18 -17.04 33.27
N ASP A 302 1.85 -16.78 34.54
CA ASP A 302 2.05 -15.45 35.16
C ASP A 302 3.48 -14.93 34.96
N LYS A 303 4.47 -15.83 35.00
CA LYS A 303 5.87 -15.50 34.73
C LYS A 303 6.08 -14.93 33.32
N ASP A 304 5.44 -15.51 32.31
CA ASP A 304 5.56 -15.09 30.91
C ASP A 304 5.04 -13.64 30.72
N TYR A 305 3.92 -13.31 31.36
CA TYR A 305 3.37 -11.95 31.37
C TYR A 305 4.30 -10.98 32.10
N ASN A 306 4.79 -11.38 33.27
CA ASN A 306 5.63 -10.53 34.11
C ASN A 306 6.98 -10.17 33.44
N GLU A 307 7.62 -11.15 32.79
CA GLU A 307 8.89 -10.96 32.06
C GLU A 307 8.73 -10.19 30.74
N SER A 308 7.49 -9.98 30.28
CA SER A 308 7.18 -9.32 29.00
C SER A 308 6.52 -7.94 29.15
N GLY A 309 6.51 -7.37 30.35
CA GLY A 309 5.93 -6.04 30.60
C GLY A 309 4.40 -6.03 30.62
N LEU A 310 3.76 -7.17 30.94
CA LEU A 310 2.30 -7.32 30.99
C LEU A 310 1.79 -7.61 32.41
N ASN A 311 2.53 -7.18 33.43
CA ASN A 311 2.19 -7.40 34.84
C ASN A 311 0.80 -6.86 35.20
N ASP A 312 0.41 -5.71 34.62
CA ASP A 312 -0.86 -5.04 34.90
C ASP A 312 -2.07 -5.92 34.55
N LEU A 313 -1.96 -6.72 33.49
CA LEU A 313 -3.00 -7.69 33.13
C LEU A 313 -3.18 -8.75 34.20
N ILE A 314 -2.09 -9.24 34.79
CA ILE A 314 -2.15 -10.24 35.86
C ILE A 314 -2.75 -9.64 37.12
N VAL A 315 -2.38 -8.40 37.46
CA VAL A 315 -2.94 -7.69 38.62
C VAL A 315 -4.44 -7.44 38.44
N GLN A 316 -4.88 -7.03 37.24
CA GLN A 316 -6.28 -6.71 36.97
C GLN A 316 -7.18 -7.96 36.87
N TYR A 317 -6.69 -9.03 36.25
CA TYR A 317 -7.46 -10.24 35.94
C TYR A 317 -7.14 -11.42 36.88
N GLY A 318 -6.33 -11.21 37.92
CA GLY A 318 -6.03 -12.17 38.97
C GLY A 318 -5.00 -13.23 38.62
N SER A 319 -5.08 -13.86 37.44
CA SER A 319 -4.10 -14.84 36.97
C SER A 319 -4.05 -14.95 35.45
N ALA A 320 -2.94 -15.46 34.91
CA ALA A 320 -2.83 -15.79 33.49
C ALA A 320 -3.87 -16.84 33.09
N TYR A 321 -4.24 -17.77 33.98
CA TYR A 321 -5.17 -18.84 33.67
C TYR A 321 -6.55 -18.32 33.23
N GLU A 322 -7.13 -17.40 34.01
CA GLU A 322 -8.46 -16.84 33.72
C GLU A 322 -8.44 -16.00 32.43
N LEU A 323 -7.42 -15.13 32.30
CA LEU A 323 -7.24 -14.29 31.12
C LEU A 323 -7.01 -15.11 29.84
N ASN A 324 -6.18 -16.15 29.90
CA ASN A 324 -5.90 -17.02 28.76
C ASN A 324 -7.16 -17.71 28.26
N ILE A 325 -8.05 -18.18 29.16
CA ILE A 325 -9.31 -18.83 28.78
C ILE A 325 -10.24 -17.84 28.09
N GLU A 326 -10.36 -16.61 28.64
CA GLU A 326 -11.20 -15.57 28.05
C GLU A 326 -10.74 -15.23 26.62
N GLU A 327 -9.45 -14.96 26.43
CA GLU A 327 -8.91 -14.60 25.12
C GLU A 327 -8.89 -15.77 24.14
N PHE A 328 -8.61 -16.99 24.60
CA PHE A 328 -8.71 -18.19 23.77
C PHE A 328 -10.13 -18.40 23.25
N ASN A 329 -11.15 -18.28 24.12
CA ASN A 329 -12.54 -18.38 23.71
C ASN A 329 -12.91 -17.25 22.73
N GLY A 330 -12.47 -16.03 23.01
CA GLY A 330 -12.72 -14.88 22.15
C GLY A 330 -12.17 -15.05 20.72
N ILE A 331 -11.04 -15.73 20.54
CA ILE A 331 -10.49 -16.05 19.22
C ILE A 331 -11.17 -17.28 18.62
N ARG A 332 -11.46 -18.32 19.42
CA ARG A 332 -12.21 -19.50 18.95
C ARG A 332 -13.55 -19.09 18.35
N ASP A 333 -14.23 -18.14 18.98
CA ASP A 333 -15.59 -17.74 18.60
C ASP A 333 -15.62 -16.90 17.32
N THR A 334 -14.47 -16.44 16.82
CA THR A 334 -14.36 -15.85 15.47
C THR A 334 -14.45 -16.91 14.37
N ILE A 335 -14.17 -18.18 14.68
CA ILE A 335 -14.12 -19.27 13.70
C ILE A 335 -15.54 -19.69 13.35
N THR A 336 -15.91 -19.58 12.08
CA THR A 336 -17.24 -19.99 11.62
C THR A 336 -17.21 -20.70 10.27
N GLY A 337 -17.90 -21.83 10.21
CA GLY A 337 -18.24 -22.51 8.96
C GLY A 337 -19.44 -21.90 8.24
N TRP A 338 -20.11 -20.90 8.83
CA TRP A 338 -21.33 -20.28 8.30
C TRP A 338 -21.12 -18.77 8.19
N PRO A 339 -20.44 -18.29 7.14
CA PRO A 339 -20.17 -16.85 6.95
C PRO A 339 -21.45 -16.02 6.78
N GLY A 340 -22.54 -16.63 6.30
CA GLY A 340 -23.87 -16.01 6.27
C GLY A 340 -24.71 -16.27 7.51
N GLY A 341 -24.13 -16.82 8.60
CA GLY A 341 -24.82 -17.20 9.82
C GLY A 341 -25.58 -18.52 9.70
N LYS A 342 -25.52 -19.37 10.74
CA LYS A 342 -26.13 -20.71 10.73
C LYS A 342 -27.65 -20.61 10.96
N PRO A 343 -28.51 -21.04 10.03
CA PRO A 343 -29.96 -20.98 10.20
C PRO A 343 -30.45 -21.80 11.39
N GLY A 344 -31.43 -21.28 12.14
CA GLY A 344 -32.07 -22.01 13.25
C GLY A 344 -31.18 -22.28 14.48
N ALA A 345 -29.95 -21.75 14.51
CA ALA A 345 -29.02 -21.91 15.63
C ALA A 345 -28.52 -20.53 16.08
N PRO A 346 -29.26 -19.82 16.97
CA PRO A 346 -28.84 -18.52 17.45
C PRO A 346 -27.56 -18.67 18.28
N LEU A 347 -26.45 -18.28 17.68
CA LEU A 347 -25.12 -18.33 18.28
C LEU A 347 -24.67 -16.88 18.52
N PRO A 348 -25.02 -16.26 19.67
CA PRO A 348 -24.80 -14.83 19.90
C PRO A 348 -23.32 -14.44 19.95
N GLN A 349 -22.43 -15.39 20.22
CA GLN A 349 -20.97 -15.19 20.24
C GLN A 349 -20.32 -15.40 18.87
N HIS A 350 -21.05 -15.94 17.88
CA HIS A 350 -20.50 -16.16 16.54
C HIS A 350 -20.52 -14.86 15.72
N PRO A 351 -19.70 -14.78 14.65
CA PRO A 351 -19.47 -13.53 13.93
C PRO A 351 -20.70 -13.00 13.18
N GLU A 352 -21.62 -13.87 12.77
CA GLU A 352 -22.78 -13.51 11.95
C GLU A 352 -24.09 -14.06 12.52
N ARG A 353 -25.17 -13.28 12.38
CA ARG A 353 -26.49 -13.62 12.91
C ARG A 353 -27.19 -14.71 12.07
N SER A 354 -27.97 -15.57 12.72
CA SER A 354 -28.69 -16.68 12.07
C SER A 354 -29.82 -16.24 11.15
N GLU A 355 -30.45 -15.08 11.42
CA GLU A 355 -31.61 -14.61 10.68
C GLU A 355 -31.29 -13.34 9.86
N PRO A 356 -31.76 -13.24 8.60
CA PRO A 356 -32.56 -14.23 7.89
C PRO A 356 -31.73 -15.46 7.48
N ALA A 357 -32.38 -16.62 7.39
CA ALA A 357 -31.77 -17.89 7.01
C ALA A 357 -31.06 -17.86 5.64
N SER A 358 -31.62 -17.12 4.67
CA SER A 358 -30.95 -16.79 3.41
C SER A 358 -30.73 -15.28 3.34
N LYS A 359 -29.54 -14.87 2.93
CA LYS A 359 -29.10 -13.47 2.93
C LYS A 359 -28.84 -13.01 1.50
N ARG A 360 -29.18 -11.76 1.20
CA ARG A 360 -28.69 -11.06 0.02
C ARG A 360 -27.29 -10.56 0.35
N VAL A 361 -26.29 -11.03 -0.38
CA VAL A 361 -24.89 -10.71 -0.16
C VAL A 361 -24.39 -9.93 -1.36
N LEU A 362 -23.73 -8.80 -1.13
CA LEU A 362 -23.08 -8.01 -2.18
C LEU A 362 -21.57 -7.98 -1.95
N ILE A 363 -20.81 -8.60 -2.85
CA ILE A 363 -19.36 -8.63 -2.82
C ILE A 363 -18.84 -7.56 -3.78
N PHE A 364 -18.18 -6.52 -3.27
CA PHE A 364 -17.46 -5.56 -4.10
C PHE A 364 -16.06 -6.08 -4.38
N SER A 365 -15.73 -6.19 -5.67
CA SER A 365 -14.45 -6.64 -6.18
C SER A 365 -13.76 -5.48 -6.92
N PRO A 366 -12.73 -4.83 -6.33
CA PRO A 366 -12.07 -3.67 -6.95
C PRO A 366 -11.53 -4.01 -8.33
N HIS A 367 -10.78 -5.10 -8.45
CA HIS A 367 -10.37 -5.71 -9.71
C HIS A 367 -11.16 -6.99 -9.99
N PRO A 368 -11.34 -7.39 -11.26
CA PRO A 368 -12.15 -8.55 -11.64
C PRO A 368 -11.83 -9.92 -11.02
N ASP A 369 -10.72 -10.06 -10.28
CA ASP A 369 -10.22 -11.27 -9.65
C ASP A 369 -10.14 -11.19 -8.11
N ASP A 370 -10.39 -10.01 -7.51
CA ASP A 370 -10.20 -9.79 -6.07
C ASP A 370 -11.20 -10.60 -5.22
N ASP A 371 -12.41 -10.83 -5.70
CA ASP A 371 -13.47 -11.64 -5.08
C ASP A 371 -13.00 -13.08 -4.84
N ILE A 372 -12.40 -13.71 -5.86
CA ILE A 372 -11.97 -15.11 -5.77
C ILE A 372 -10.58 -15.25 -5.12
N ILE A 373 -9.66 -14.33 -5.39
CA ILE A 373 -8.31 -14.35 -4.79
C ILE A 373 -8.39 -14.10 -3.29
N SER A 374 -9.17 -13.10 -2.89
CA SER A 374 -9.17 -12.62 -1.51
C SER A 374 -10.08 -13.44 -0.62
N MET A 375 -11.30 -13.70 -1.07
CA MET A 375 -12.34 -14.35 -0.27
C MET A 375 -13.03 -15.53 -0.98
N GLY A 376 -12.35 -16.18 -1.94
CA GLY A 376 -12.93 -17.22 -2.78
C GLY A 376 -13.52 -18.41 -2.02
N GLY A 377 -12.94 -18.81 -0.88
CA GLY A 377 -13.50 -19.88 -0.06
C GLY A 377 -14.84 -19.50 0.56
N THR A 378 -14.92 -18.27 1.07
CA THR A 378 -16.14 -17.67 1.63
C THR A 378 -17.17 -17.40 0.54
N PHE A 379 -16.75 -16.90 -0.61
CA PHE A 379 -17.59 -16.65 -1.78
C PHE A 379 -18.30 -17.93 -2.24
N ILE A 380 -17.55 -19.01 -2.46
CA ILE A 380 -18.10 -20.33 -2.82
C ILE A 380 -19.07 -20.81 -1.73
N ARG A 381 -18.66 -20.72 -0.46
CA ARG A 381 -19.46 -21.20 0.66
C ARG A 381 -20.79 -20.48 0.83
N LEU A 382 -20.81 -19.16 0.64
CA LEU A 382 -22.04 -18.38 0.70
C LEU A 382 -23.05 -18.85 -0.36
N HIS A 383 -22.58 -19.14 -1.57
CA HIS A 383 -23.44 -19.72 -2.61
C HIS A 383 -23.93 -21.13 -2.23
N GLU A 384 -23.02 -22.02 -1.81
CA GLU A 384 -23.35 -23.41 -1.41
C GLU A 384 -24.35 -23.47 -0.24
N GLN A 385 -24.33 -22.47 0.64
CA GLN A 385 -25.26 -22.34 1.77
C GLN A 385 -26.62 -21.73 1.39
N GLY A 386 -26.84 -21.39 0.11
CA GLY A 386 -28.13 -20.92 -0.40
C GLY A 386 -28.40 -19.43 -0.18
N HIS A 387 -27.35 -18.63 0.00
CA HIS A 387 -27.47 -17.16 0.00
C HIS A 387 -27.62 -16.62 -1.42
N ASP A 388 -28.30 -15.48 -1.56
CA ASP A 388 -28.46 -14.76 -2.82
C ASP A 388 -27.26 -13.83 -3.01
N VAL A 389 -26.22 -14.36 -3.66
CA VAL A 389 -24.92 -13.70 -3.78
C VAL A 389 -24.84 -12.89 -5.07
N HIS A 390 -24.46 -11.63 -4.95
CA HIS A 390 -24.15 -10.69 -6.01
C HIS A 390 -22.67 -10.29 -5.96
N VAL A 391 -22.06 -10.10 -7.13
CA VAL A 391 -20.68 -9.63 -7.24
C VAL A 391 -20.65 -8.35 -8.07
N ALA A 392 -19.98 -7.32 -7.57
CA ALA A 392 -19.87 -6.01 -8.17
C ALA A 392 -18.41 -5.69 -8.51
N TYR A 393 -18.09 -5.75 -9.79
CA TYR A 393 -16.78 -5.42 -10.33
C TYR A 393 -16.67 -3.92 -10.55
N GLN A 394 -15.82 -3.28 -9.76
CA GLN A 394 -15.72 -1.82 -9.69
C GLN A 394 -14.93 -1.26 -10.88
N THR A 395 -13.83 -1.90 -11.26
CA THR A 395 -12.97 -1.48 -12.38
C THR A 395 -13.07 -2.42 -13.59
N SER A 396 -12.76 -1.91 -14.78
CA SER A 396 -12.74 -2.73 -16.00
C SER A 396 -11.51 -3.62 -16.14
N GLY A 397 -10.44 -3.37 -15.36
CA GLY A 397 -9.16 -4.07 -15.47
C GLY A 397 -8.44 -3.88 -16.83
N ASN A 398 -8.85 -2.91 -17.64
CA ASN A 398 -8.39 -2.75 -19.02
C ASN A 398 -6.90 -2.37 -19.20
N ILE A 399 -6.20 -2.05 -18.11
CA ILE A 399 -4.76 -1.77 -18.11
C ILE A 399 -3.91 -2.97 -17.66
N ALA A 400 -4.53 -4.05 -17.14
CA ALA A 400 -3.82 -5.17 -16.52
C ALA A 400 -3.63 -6.37 -17.47
N VAL A 401 -4.26 -6.36 -18.64
CA VAL A 401 -4.12 -7.43 -19.65
C VAL A 401 -2.92 -7.14 -20.55
N THR A 402 -2.07 -8.16 -20.74
CA THR A 402 -0.88 -8.04 -21.59
C THR A 402 -1.25 -7.95 -23.07
N ASP A 403 -0.37 -7.32 -23.85
CA ASP A 403 -0.59 -7.10 -25.28
C ASP A 403 -0.66 -8.45 -26.06
N GLU A 404 0.05 -9.48 -25.60
CA GLU A 404 -0.01 -10.83 -26.16
C GLU A 404 -1.41 -11.46 -26.03
N PHE A 405 -2.03 -11.33 -24.86
CA PHE A 405 -3.39 -11.85 -24.63
C PHE A 405 -4.40 -11.19 -25.55
N VAL A 406 -4.28 -9.87 -25.78
CA VAL A 406 -5.15 -9.15 -26.72
C VAL A 406 -5.06 -9.76 -28.11
N LEU A 407 -3.85 -9.95 -28.64
CA LEU A 407 -3.66 -10.51 -29.97
C LEU A 407 -4.24 -11.92 -30.10
N ARG A 408 -4.05 -12.78 -29.10
CA ARG A 408 -4.62 -14.15 -29.09
C ARG A 408 -6.15 -14.16 -29.19
N PHE A 409 -6.82 -13.25 -28.47
CA PHE A 409 -8.28 -13.18 -28.48
C PHE A 409 -8.84 -12.58 -29.78
N ILE A 410 -8.16 -11.57 -30.36
CA ILE A 410 -8.56 -11.03 -31.68
C ILE A 410 -8.35 -12.09 -32.76
N ASP A 411 -7.22 -12.79 -32.75
CA ASP A 411 -6.92 -13.87 -33.69
C ASP A 411 -7.96 -14.99 -33.62
N PHE A 412 -8.37 -15.39 -32.41
CA PHE A 412 -9.49 -16.32 -32.22
C PHE A 412 -10.80 -15.81 -32.83
N ALA A 413 -11.13 -14.52 -32.65
CA ALA A 413 -12.36 -13.94 -33.20
C ALA A 413 -12.35 -13.97 -34.75
N VAL A 414 -11.24 -13.57 -35.38
CA VAL A 414 -11.07 -13.62 -36.84
C VAL A 414 -11.15 -15.06 -37.35
N GLY A 415 -10.52 -16.02 -36.65
CA GLY A 415 -10.58 -17.43 -36.97
C GLY A 415 -11.99 -18.02 -36.86
N PHE A 416 -12.70 -17.69 -35.77
CA PHE A 416 -14.08 -18.11 -35.54
C PHE A 416 -15.01 -17.59 -36.63
N GLU A 417 -14.97 -16.30 -36.95
CA GLU A 417 -15.79 -15.72 -38.01
C GLU A 417 -15.51 -16.38 -39.37
N GLY A 418 -14.24 -16.69 -39.65
CA GLY A 418 -13.84 -17.43 -40.85
C GLY A 418 -14.36 -18.87 -40.91
N MET A 419 -14.64 -19.52 -39.78
CA MET A 419 -15.21 -20.87 -39.74
C MET A 419 -16.72 -20.91 -40.03
N PHE A 420 -17.43 -19.81 -39.77
CA PHE A 420 -18.90 -19.74 -39.86
C PHE A 420 -19.38 -18.82 -41.00
N ASP A 421 -18.51 -18.49 -41.96
CA ASP A 421 -18.80 -17.58 -43.08
C ASP A 421 -19.39 -16.22 -42.65
N ILE A 422 -18.97 -15.74 -41.47
CA ILE A 422 -19.33 -14.42 -40.95
C ILE A 422 -18.39 -13.38 -41.58
N ASP A 423 -18.91 -12.19 -41.89
CA ASP A 423 -18.08 -11.09 -42.39
C ASP A 423 -16.98 -10.72 -41.39
N ARG A 424 -15.73 -11.04 -41.76
CA ARG A 424 -14.52 -10.80 -40.97
C ARG A 424 -13.74 -9.55 -41.37
N SER A 425 -14.28 -8.73 -42.28
CA SER A 425 -13.57 -7.54 -42.80
C SER A 425 -13.13 -6.63 -41.66
N LYS A 426 -14.02 -6.38 -40.69
CA LYS A 426 -13.77 -5.49 -39.56
C LYS A 426 -12.85 -6.09 -38.49
N SER A 427 -13.03 -7.35 -38.13
CA SER A 427 -12.17 -8.03 -37.15
C SER A 427 -10.74 -8.19 -37.67
N SER A 428 -10.58 -8.48 -38.96
CA SER A 428 -9.27 -8.57 -39.62
C SER A 428 -8.58 -7.20 -39.65
N GLN A 429 -9.33 -6.12 -39.94
CA GLN A 429 -8.82 -4.76 -39.85
C GLN A 429 -8.34 -4.42 -38.41
N ILE A 430 -9.15 -4.74 -37.40
CA ILE A 430 -8.78 -4.51 -35.99
C ILE A 430 -7.50 -5.29 -35.62
N LEU A 431 -7.35 -6.51 -36.11
CA LEU A 431 -6.14 -7.32 -35.89
C LEU A 431 -4.91 -6.68 -36.52
N GLU A 432 -4.99 -6.27 -37.78
CA GLU A 432 -3.88 -5.61 -38.50
C GLU A 432 -3.48 -4.30 -37.82
N GLU A 433 -4.45 -3.46 -37.44
CA GLU A 433 -4.23 -2.21 -36.73
C GLU A 433 -3.60 -2.43 -35.35
N ALA A 434 -4.09 -3.41 -34.59
CA ALA A 434 -3.53 -3.77 -33.28
C ALA A 434 -2.10 -4.27 -33.41
N GLN A 435 -1.80 -5.16 -34.37
CA GLN A 435 -0.44 -5.65 -34.63
C GLN A 435 0.51 -4.52 -35.03
N ALA A 436 0.06 -3.64 -35.93
CA ALA A 436 0.86 -2.49 -36.38
C ALA A 436 1.17 -1.55 -35.22
N PHE A 437 0.18 -1.23 -34.39
CA PHE A 437 0.34 -0.38 -33.21
C PHE A 437 1.28 -1.02 -32.17
N LEU A 438 1.01 -2.26 -31.77
CA LEU A 438 1.77 -2.95 -30.72
C LEU A 438 3.25 -3.17 -31.09
N LYS A 439 3.57 -3.31 -32.39
CA LYS A 439 4.95 -3.45 -32.88
C LYS A 439 5.81 -2.19 -32.67
N ILE A 440 5.20 -1.01 -32.71
CA ILE A 440 5.91 0.28 -32.57
C ILE A 440 5.62 0.98 -31.24
N LYS A 441 4.68 0.45 -30.45
CA LYS A 441 4.23 1.02 -29.19
C LYS A 441 5.40 1.15 -28.22
N LYS A 442 5.60 2.36 -27.71
CA LYS A 442 6.53 2.60 -26.60
C LYS A 442 5.91 2.06 -25.30
N PRO A 443 6.70 1.54 -24.34
CA PRO A 443 6.16 0.99 -23.08
C PRO A 443 5.20 1.91 -22.31
N SER A 444 5.39 3.23 -22.39
CA SER A 444 4.57 4.24 -21.73
C SER A 444 3.44 4.82 -22.59
N GLN A 445 3.29 4.34 -23.83
CA GLN A 445 2.27 4.85 -24.74
C GLN A 445 0.91 4.24 -24.41
N LYS A 446 -0.09 5.12 -24.30
CA LYS A 446 -1.49 4.75 -24.05
C LYS A 446 -2.02 3.83 -25.16
N ASP A 447 -2.69 2.75 -24.75
CA ASP A 447 -3.40 1.85 -25.66
C ASP A 447 -4.55 2.57 -26.39
N THR A 448 -4.80 2.15 -27.64
CA THR A 448 -5.94 2.63 -28.42
C THR A 448 -7.27 2.32 -27.69
N PRO A 449 -8.33 3.11 -27.93
CA PRO A 449 -9.65 2.82 -27.37
C PRO A 449 -10.13 1.38 -27.63
N GLU A 450 -9.85 0.85 -28.81
CA GLU A 450 -10.20 -0.50 -29.25
C GLU A 450 -9.46 -1.57 -28.45
N ILE A 451 -8.12 -1.43 -28.29
CA ILE A 451 -7.31 -2.36 -27.49
C ILE A 451 -7.79 -2.34 -26.04
N ARG A 452 -8.04 -1.16 -25.45
CA ARG A 452 -8.56 -1.06 -24.08
C ARG A 452 -9.94 -1.69 -23.92
N ALA A 453 -10.82 -1.52 -24.91
CA ALA A 453 -12.14 -2.17 -24.90
C ALA A 453 -12.01 -3.71 -24.93
N ILE A 454 -11.11 -4.25 -25.75
CA ILE A 454 -10.83 -5.69 -25.83
C ILE A 454 -10.24 -6.21 -24.52
N LYS A 455 -9.24 -5.52 -23.95
CA LYS A 455 -8.66 -5.86 -22.64
C LYS A 455 -9.73 -5.89 -21.55
N GLY A 456 -10.61 -4.88 -21.51
CA GLY A 456 -11.74 -4.87 -20.60
C GLY A 456 -12.71 -6.03 -20.82
N LEU A 457 -13.01 -6.37 -22.08
CA LEU A 457 -13.88 -7.49 -22.42
C LEU A 457 -13.31 -8.84 -21.96
N ILE A 458 -12.00 -9.07 -22.16
CA ILE A 458 -11.30 -10.29 -21.69
C ILE A 458 -11.51 -10.44 -20.18
N ARG A 459 -11.25 -9.39 -19.40
CA ARG A 459 -11.41 -9.41 -17.94
C ARG A 459 -12.86 -9.66 -17.50
N ARG A 460 -13.83 -9.05 -18.20
CA ARG A 460 -15.26 -9.32 -17.93
C ARG A 460 -15.65 -10.76 -18.22
N CYS A 461 -15.11 -11.36 -19.28
CA CYS A 461 -15.36 -12.76 -19.62
C CYS A 461 -14.78 -13.70 -18.56
N GLU A 462 -13.57 -13.43 -18.06
CA GLU A 462 -12.96 -14.19 -16.95
C GLU A 462 -13.81 -14.07 -15.68
N ALA A 463 -14.19 -12.86 -15.27
CA ALA A 463 -15.06 -12.62 -14.12
C ALA A 463 -16.39 -13.37 -14.21
N ARG A 464 -17.06 -13.32 -15.38
CA ARG A 464 -18.28 -14.10 -15.62
C ARG A 464 -18.03 -15.60 -15.53
N ALA A 465 -16.92 -16.08 -16.08
CA ALA A 465 -16.57 -17.50 -16.01
C ALA A 465 -16.33 -17.96 -14.56
N THR A 466 -15.69 -17.15 -13.73
CA THR A 466 -15.52 -17.43 -12.29
C THR A 466 -16.86 -17.43 -11.56
N CYS A 467 -17.72 -16.44 -11.82
CA CYS A 467 -19.08 -16.42 -11.28
C CYS A 467 -19.88 -17.68 -11.66
N ARG A 468 -19.81 -18.13 -12.91
CA ARG A 468 -20.45 -19.39 -13.35
C ARG A 468 -19.85 -20.62 -12.70
N TYR A 469 -18.52 -20.65 -12.51
CA TYR A 469 -17.83 -21.72 -11.78
C TYR A 469 -18.35 -21.84 -10.35
N VAL A 470 -18.61 -20.70 -9.69
CA VAL A 470 -19.20 -20.67 -8.34
C VAL A 470 -20.69 -21.00 -8.34
N GLY A 471 -21.43 -20.69 -9.42
CA GLY A 471 -22.87 -20.92 -9.54
C GLY A 471 -23.73 -19.64 -9.46
N ILE A 472 -23.10 -18.48 -9.59
CA ILE A 472 -23.78 -17.17 -9.57
C ILE A 472 -24.59 -16.96 -10.85
N LYS A 473 -25.81 -16.45 -10.70
CA LYS A 473 -26.72 -16.14 -11.82
C LYS A 473 -26.24 -14.91 -12.59
N GLU A 474 -26.50 -14.84 -13.89
CA GLU A 474 -26.03 -13.72 -14.74
C GLU A 474 -26.57 -12.37 -14.29
N GLU A 475 -27.81 -12.31 -13.80
CA GLU A 475 -28.43 -11.09 -13.25
C GLU A 475 -27.77 -10.61 -11.95
N ASN A 476 -26.98 -11.45 -11.28
CA ASN A 476 -26.28 -11.12 -10.04
C ASN A 476 -24.83 -10.66 -10.29
N ILE A 477 -24.41 -10.53 -11.55
CA ILE A 477 -23.06 -10.11 -11.95
C ILE A 477 -23.08 -8.66 -12.42
N HIS A 478 -22.51 -7.76 -11.62
CA HIS A 478 -22.57 -6.31 -11.84
C HIS A 478 -21.22 -5.75 -12.28
N PHE A 479 -21.19 -4.97 -13.37
CA PHE A 479 -19.98 -4.29 -13.85
C PHE A 479 -20.16 -2.79 -13.78
N GLN A 480 -19.63 -2.14 -12.74
CA GLN A 480 -19.83 -0.71 -12.49
C GLN A 480 -19.00 0.18 -13.42
N ASN A 481 -17.79 -0.24 -13.79
CA ASN A 481 -16.84 0.54 -14.61
C ASN A 481 -16.67 1.98 -14.09
N LEU A 482 -16.26 2.09 -12.83
CA LEU A 482 -16.21 3.36 -12.12
C LEU A 482 -15.35 4.40 -12.88
N PRO A 483 -15.90 5.58 -13.21
CA PRO A 483 -15.25 6.64 -13.98
C PRO A 483 -13.83 7.03 -13.55
N PHE A 484 -13.48 6.93 -12.26
CA PHE A 484 -12.14 7.28 -11.78
C PHE A 484 -11.03 6.44 -12.43
N TYR A 485 -11.35 5.19 -12.80
CA TYR A 485 -10.40 4.22 -13.34
C TYR A 485 -10.20 4.31 -14.86
N GLU A 486 -11.19 4.86 -15.57
CA GLU A 486 -11.29 4.88 -17.04
C GLU A 486 -10.43 5.97 -17.72
N THR A 487 -9.17 6.11 -17.26
CA THR A 487 -8.19 7.05 -17.85
C THR A 487 -7.43 6.44 -19.02
N GLY A 488 -7.29 5.11 -19.03
CA GLY A 488 -6.40 4.36 -19.93
C GLY A 488 -4.91 4.58 -19.68
N LEU A 489 -4.55 5.16 -18.54
CA LEU A 489 -3.17 5.31 -18.07
C LEU A 489 -3.03 4.62 -16.70
N VAL A 490 -1.77 4.48 -16.26
CA VAL A 490 -1.45 4.05 -14.88
C VAL A 490 -2.00 5.07 -13.88
N GLU A 491 -1.85 6.37 -14.19
CA GLU A 491 -2.43 7.44 -13.38
C GLU A 491 -3.97 7.49 -13.50
N LYS A 492 -4.63 7.56 -12.34
CA LYS A 492 -6.10 7.54 -12.21
C LYS A 492 -6.64 8.93 -11.91
N LYS A 493 -7.92 9.16 -12.24
CA LYS A 493 -8.62 10.39 -11.84
C LYS A 493 -8.94 10.31 -10.33
N PRO A 494 -9.10 11.46 -9.65
CA PRO A 494 -9.77 11.50 -8.36
C PRO A 494 -11.18 10.89 -8.45
N MET A 495 -11.67 10.32 -7.34
CA MET A 495 -13.06 9.86 -7.27
C MET A 495 -14.03 11.02 -7.51
N SER A 496 -15.16 10.72 -8.15
CA SER A 496 -16.19 11.69 -8.51
C SER A 496 -17.56 11.30 -7.96
N GLU A 497 -18.50 12.24 -8.00
CA GLU A 497 -19.89 12.02 -7.60
C GLU A 497 -20.57 10.88 -8.38
N ALA A 498 -20.21 10.72 -9.66
CA ALA A 498 -20.74 9.65 -10.50
C ALA A 498 -20.31 8.26 -10.00
N ASP A 499 -19.09 8.12 -9.47
CA ASP A 499 -18.61 6.85 -8.91
C ASP A 499 -19.43 6.45 -7.67
N ILE A 500 -19.74 7.43 -6.81
CA ILE A 500 -20.53 7.22 -5.59
C ILE A 500 -21.98 6.87 -5.96
N GLN A 501 -22.58 7.59 -6.90
CA GLN A 501 -23.97 7.37 -7.29
C GLN A 501 -24.19 5.96 -7.87
N LEU A 502 -23.28 5.46 -8.73
CA LEU A 502 -23.35 4.09 -9.26
C LEU A 502 -23.34 3.02 -8.15
N THR A 503 -22.60 3.28 -7.06
CA THR A 503 -22.52 2.38 -5.91
C THR A 503 -23.77 2.48 -5.04
N VAL A 504 -24.29 3.69 -4.84
CA VAL A 504 -25.56 3.93 -4.16
C VAL A 504 -26.72 3.21 -4.84
N ASP A 505 -26.82 3.34 -6.17
CA ASP A 505 -27.90 2.75 -6.95
C ASP A 505 -27.88 1.22 -6.88
N LEU A 506 -26.69 0.62 -6.96
CA LEU A 506 -26.53 -0.84 -6.85
C LEU A 506 -26.91 -1.36 -5.45
N ILE A 507 -26.48 -0.69 -4.38
CA ILE A 507 -26.84 -1.10 -3.01
C ILE A 507 -28.36 -1.00 -2.80
N ARG A 508 -29.02 0.03 -3.36
CA ARG A 508 -30.49 0.18 -3.32
C ARG A 508 -31.23 -0.87 -4.12
N GLU A 509 -30.66 -1.30 -5.24
CA GLU A 509 -31.22 -2.37 -6.07
C GLU A 509 -31.17 -3.71 -5.32
N VAL A 510 -30.01 -4.07 -4.78
CA VAL A 510 -29.79 -5.37 -4.11
C VAL A 510 -30.41 -5.42 -2.71
N LYS A 511 -30.41 -4.29 -1.98
CA LYS A 511 -30.79 -4.19 -0.55
C LYS A 511 -30.11 -5.27 0.30
N PRO A 512 -28.77 -5.33 0.32
CA PRO A 512 -28.02 -6.42 0.92
C PRO A 512 -28.22 -6.52 2.44
N HIS A 513 -28.14 -7.73 2.97
CA HIS A 513 -27.96 -7.98 4.42
C HIS A 513 -26.48 -8.05 4.80
N GLN A 514 -25.61 -8.37 3.82
CA GLN A 514 -24.16 -8.41 3.98
C GLN A 514 -23.50 -7.73 2.78
N ILE A 515 -22.50 -6.90 3.07
CA ILE A 515 -21.60 -6.33 2.07
C ILE A 515 -20.17 -6.81 2.39
N TYR A 516 -19.46 -7.29 1.39
CA TYR A 516 -18.02 -7.56 1.48
C TYR A 516 -17.26 -6.54 0.64
N CYS A 517 -16.19 -5.96 1.19
CA CYS A 517 -15.35 -5.02 0.45
C CYS A 517 -13.86 -5.14 0.83
N ALA A 518 -12.98 -4.77 -0.10
CA ALA A 518 -11.55 -4.82 0.10
C ALA A 518 -11.06 -3.70 1.04
N GLY A 519 -10.64 -4.07 2.25
CA GLY A 519 -10.02 -3.21 3.26
C GLY A 519 -8.49 -3.10 3.12
N ASP A 520 -7.93 -3.43 1.95
CA ASP A 520 -6.48 -3.41 1.73
C ASP A 520 -6.00 -2.00 1.34
N LEU A 521 -5.48 -1.28 2.34
CA LEU A 521 -4.88 0.05 2.15
C LEU A 521 -3.44 -0.03 1.64
N ALA A 522 -2.85 -1.23 1.57
CA ALA A 522 -1.48 -1.47 1.13
C ALA A 522 -1.39 -1.83 -0.37
N ASP A 523 -2.49 -1.75 -1.12
CA ASP A 523 -2.51 -1.94 -2.57
C ASP A 523 -1.46 -1.02 -3.25
N PRO A 524 -0.45 -1.59 -3.95
CA PRO A 524 0.59 -0.81 -4.61
C PRO A 524 0.04 0.13 -5.70
N HIS A 525 -1.16 -0.13 -6.21
CA HIS A 525 -1.81 0.71 -7.22
C HIS A 525 -2.67 1.83 -6.62
N GLY A 526 -2.94 1.80 -5.30
CA GLY A 526 -3.78 2.76 -4.59
C GLY A 526 -5.27 2.73 -4.98
N THR A 527 -5.67 1.77 -5.81
CA THR A 527 -7.03 1.66 -6.38
C THR A 527 -8.02 1.08 -5.40
N HIS A 528 -7.58 0.12 -4.57
CA HIS A 528 -8.41 -0.46 -3.50
C HIS A 528 -8.89 0.62 -2.53
N LYS A 529 -8.01 1.57 -2.15
CA LYS A 529 -8.35 2.70 -1.30
C LYS A 529 -9.48 3.54 -1.88
N VAL A 530 -9.36 3.92 -3.16
CA VAL A 530 -10.36 4.75 -3.84
C VAL A 530 -11.70 4.03 -3.94
N CYS A 531 -11.68 2.74 -4.32
CA CYS A 531 -12.87 1.89 -4.35
C CYS A 531 -13.56 1.79 -2.97
N LEU A 532 -12.78 1.63 -1.90
CA LEU A 532 -13.30 1.59 -0.53
C LEU A 532 -13.89 2.94 -0.09
N ASP A 533 -13.23 4.05 -0.43
CA ASP A 533 -13.73 5.41 -0.13
C ASP A 533 -15.06 5.69 -0.83
N ILE A 534 -15.23 5.21 -2.06
CA ILE A 534 -16.49 5.28 -2.81
C ILE A 534 -17.59 4.49 -2.08
N ILE A 535 -17.28 3.28 -1.60
CA ILE A 535 -18.23 2.47 -0.82
C ILE A 535 -18.59 3.15 0.50
N PHE A 536 -17.62 3.67 1.24
CA PHE A 536 -17.90 4.39 2.50
C PHE A 536 -18.74 5.64 2.28
N ALA A 537 -18.47 6.41 1.21
CA ALA A 537 -19.30 7.55 0.84
C ALA A 537 -20.74 7.12 0.46
N ALA A 538 -20.92 5.96 -0.18
CA ALA A 538 -22.23 5.41 -0.47
C ALA A 538 -22.96 4.95 0.81
N LEU A 539 -22.27 4.26 1.72
CA LEU A 539 -22.82 3.82 3.01
C LEU A 539 -23.29 5.01 3.85
N GLU A 540 -22.51 6.08 3.92
CA GLU A 540 -22.85 7.29 4.67
C GLU A 540 -24.16 7.94 4.17
N ARG A 541 -24.44 7.87 2.86
CA ARG A 541 -25.70 8.35 2.28
C ARG A 541 -26.88 7.43 2.54
N LEU A 542 -26.62 6.13 2.60
CA LEU A 542 -27.65 5.09 2.69
C LEU A 542 -28.00 4.70 4.12
N LYS A 543 -27.15 4.99 5.12
CA LYS A 543 -27.31 4.52 6.51
C LYS A 543 -28.66 4.82 7.17
N HIS A 544 -29.39 5.83 6.67
CA HIS A 544 -30.71 6.20 7.17
C HIS A 544 -31.87 5.40 6.53
N GLU A 545 -31.62 4.65 5.46
CA GLU A 545 -32.62 3.79 4.82
C GLU A 545 -32.89 2.53 5.65
N ASP A 546 -34.15 2.11 5.74
CA ASP A 546 -34.57 1.07 6.69
C ASP A 546 -33.85 -0.28 6.52
N PHE A 547 -33.55 -0.69 5.29
CA PHE A 547 -32.85 -1.95 5.04
C PHE A 547 -31.39 -1.94 5.49
N MET A 548 -30.76 -0.76 5.60
CA MET A 548 -29.37 -0.64 6.04
C MET A 548 -29.19 -0.93 7.53
N LYS A 549 -30.26 -0.79 8.33
CA LYS A 549 -30.27 -1.19 9.75
C LYS A 549 -29.96 -2.68 9.95
N ASP A 550 -30.23 -3.50 8.94
CA ASP A 550 -29.93 -4.93 8.91
C ASP A 550 -28.80 -5.28 7.92
N CYS A 551 -27.99 -4.31 7.48
CA CYS A 551 -26.85 -4.57 6.60
C CYS A 551 -25.55 -4.57 7.40
N TRP A 552 -24.77 -5.66 7.34
CA TRP A 552 -23.45 -5.75 7.96
C TRP A 552 -22.35 -5.67 6.91
N VAL A 553 -21.29 -4.92 7.18
CA VAL A 553 -20.18 -4.72 6.23
C VAL A 553 -18.94 -5.45 6.76
N TRP A 554 -18.38 -6.32 5.93
CA TRP A 554 -17.21 -7.14 6.22
C TRP A 554 -16.05 -6.74 5.30
N LEU A 555 -14.89 -6.46 5.90
CA LEU A 555 -13.67 -6.07 5.21
C LEU A 555 -12.75 -7.28 5.04
N TYR A 556 -12.43 -7.62 3.79
CA TYR A 556 -11.38 -8.60 3.47
C TYR A 556 -10.09 -7.89 3.03
N LYS A 557 -8.95 -8.56 3.12
CA LYS A 557 -7.68 -8.05 2.55
C LYS A 557 -7.38 -8.67 1.19
N GLY A 558 -6.68 -7.93 0.34
CA GLY A 558 -6.18 -8.39 -0.96
C GLY A 558 -5.02 -9.37 -0.83
N ALA A 559 -4.37 -9.71 -1.94
CA ALA A 559 -3.27 -10.68 -1.96
C ALA A 559 -1.98 -10.22 -1.25
N TRP A 560 -1.90 -8.96 -0.82
CA TRP A 560 -0.66 -8.33 -0.34
C TRP A 560 -0.53 -8.27 1.18
N GLN A 561 -1.65 -8.21 1.90
CA GLN A 561 -1.70 -8.08 3.35
C GLN A 561 -2.72 -9.06 3.93
N GLU A 562 -2.60 -9.36 5.22
CA GLU A 562 -3.59 -10.09 6.00
C GLU A 562 -3.86 -9.32 7.30
N TRP A 563 -5.00 -9.56 7.93
CA TRP A 563 -5.33 -9.00 9.25
C TRP A 563 -4.47 -9.63 10.35
N ASP A 564 -4.07 -8.82 11.33
CA ASP A 564 -3.51 -9.38 12.57
C ASP A 564 -4.61 -10.13 13.33
N ILE A 565 -4.25 -11.25 13.97
CA ILE A 565 -5.21 -12.18 14.62
C ILE A 565 -6.16 -11.46 15.59
N HIS A 566 -5.64 -10.49 16.34
CA HIS A 566 -6.41 -9.75 17.33
C HIS A 566 -7.45 -8.80 16.73
N GLU A 567 -7.36 -8.51 15.43
CA GLU A 567 -8.33 -7.70 14.70
C GLU A 567 -9.41 -8.55 14.03
N ILE A 568 -9.14 -9.84 13.78
CA ILE A 568 -10.06 -10.73 13.08
C ILE A 568 -11.35 -10.91 13.90
N GLU A 569 -12.48 -10.62 13.27
CA GLU A 569 -13.81 -10.80 13.85
C GLU A 569 -14.56 -11.98 13.23
N MET A 570 -14.19 -12.40 12.02
CA MET A 570 -14.66 -13.64 11.39
C MET A 570 -13.49 -14.35 10.71
N ALA A 571 -13.29 -15.62 11.06
CA ALA A 571 -12.34 -16.52 10.41
C ALA A 571 -13.10 -17.69 9.77
N VAL A 572 -12.98 -17.82 8.44
CA VAL A 572 -13.68 -18.84 7.66
C VAL A 572 -12.68 -19.94 7.29
N PRO A 573 -12.71 -21.12 7.94
CA PRO A 573 -11.75 -22.19 7.67
C PRO A 573 -12.06 -22.92 6.36
N MET A 574 -11.02 -23.45 5.73
CA MET A 574 -11.11 -24.25 4.51
C MET A 574 -10.47 -25.63 4.70
N SER A 575 -11.09 -26.65 4.12
CA SER A 575 -10.49 -27.97 3.91
C SER A 575 -9.49 -27.94 2.75
N PRO A 576 -8.60 -28.95 2.61
CA PRO A 576 -7.72 -29.06 1.45
C PRO A 576 -8.46 -29.02 0.11
N ASP A 577 -9.64 -29.64 0.02
CA ASP A 577 -10.45 -29.65 -1.22
C ASP A 577 -10.98 -28.25 -1.54
N GLN A 578 -11.39 -27.47 -0.53
CA GLN A 578 -11.84 -26.09 -0.72
C GLN A 578 -10.71 -25.15 -1.13
N VAL A 579 -9.48 -25.40 -0.65
CA VAL A 579 -8.28 -24.69 -1.14
C VAL A 579 -8.07 -24.98 -2.62
N ILE A 580 -8.23 -26.23 -3.06
CA ILE A 580 -8.13 -26.61 -4.47
C ILE A 580 -9.24 -25.94 -5.29
N GLN A 581 -10.50 -25.94 -4.82
CA GLN A 581 -11.61 -25.27 -5.50
C GLN A 581 -11.34 -23.77 -5.67
N LYS A 582 -10.90 -23.09 -4.61
CA LYS A 582 -10.49 -21.68 -4.68
C LYS A 582 -9.39 -21.48 -5.73
N ARG A 583 -8.35 -22.32 -5.71
CA ARG A 583 -7.23 -22.25 -6.68
C ARG A 583 -7.72 -22.39 -8.13
N LEU A 584 -8.65 -23.32 -8.39
CA LEU A 584 -9.25 -23.48 -9.71
C LEU A 584 -10.04 -22.25 -10.14
N GLY A 585 -10.78 -21.61 -9.23
CA GLY A 585 -11.43 -20.32 -9.47
C GLY A 585 -10.42 -19.22 -9.84
N ILE A 586 -9.28 -19.14 -9.15
CA ILE A 586 -8.21 -18.19 -9.48
C ILE A 586 -7.64 -18.47 -10.88
N PHE A 587 -7.49 -19.73 -11.28
CA PHE A 587 -6.95 -20.10 -12.60
C PHE A 587 -7.83 -19.70 -13.79
N ILE A 588 -9.10 -19.36 -13.57
CA ILE A 588 -9.99 -18.84 -14.62
C ILE A 588 -9.52 -17.44 -15.08
N HIS A 589 -8.86 -16.67 -14.22
CA HIS A 589 -8.30 -15.35 -14.54
C HIS A 589 -6.93 -15.45 -15.22
N GLN A 590 -6.87 -16.13 -16.35
CA GLN A 590 -5.61 -16.46 -17.05
C GLN A 590 -4.80 -15.22 -17.43
N SER A 591 -5.46 -14.13 -17.83
CA SER A 591 -4.78 -12.88 -18.18
C SER A 591 -3.98 -12.25 -17.04
N GLN A 592 -4.17 -12.73 -15.80
CA GLN A 592 -3.45 -12.29 -14.59
C GLN A 592 -2.59 -13.40 -13.97
N LYS A 593 -2.58 -14.60 -14.57
CA LYS A 593 -1.90 -15.76 -14.01
C LYS A 593 -0.39 -15.68 -14.19
N ASP A 594 0.06 -15.19 -15.34
CA ASP A 594 1.47 -15.08 -15.68
C ASP A 594 2.04 -13.73 -15.21
N VAL A 595 3.30 -13.77 -14.74
CA VAL A 595 4.17 -12.66 -14.30
C VAL A 595 3.47 -11.29 -14.25
N VAL A 596 3.14 -10.86 -13.04
CA VAL A 596 2.49 -9.56 -12.77
C VAL A 596 3.23 -8.45 -13.53
N PRO A 597 2.54 -7.62 -14.32
CA PRO A 597 3.09 -6.33 -14.70
C PRO A 597 3.41 -5.61 -13.39
N PHE A 598 4.70 -5.29 -13.14
CA PHE A 598 5.18 -4.71 -11.88
C PHE A 598 5.36 -5.71 -10.71
N GLN A 599 5.92 -6.90 -10.96
CA GLN A 599 6.49 -7.75 -9.90
C GLN A 599 7.49 -6.95 -9.05
N GLY A 600 7.15 -6.70 -7.78
CA GLY A 600 8.09 -6.24 -6.77
C GLY A 600 9.10 -7.33 -6.39
N THR A 601 9.43 -7.47 -5.11
CA THR A 601 10.44 -8.44 -4.64
C THR A 601 9.92 -9.88 -4.52
N ASP A 602 8.62 -10.13 -4.67
CA ASP A 602 7.99 -11.43 -4.48
C ASP A 602 7.75 -12.14 -5.82
N LEU A 603 8.50 -13.22 -6.06
CA LEU A 603 8.46 -14.01 -7.31
C LEU A 603 7.26 -14.95 -7.41
N ARG A 604 6.46 -15.11 -6.34
CA ARG A 604 5.30 -15.99 -6.33
C ARG A 604 4.20 -15.50 -7.28
N GLU A 605 3.53 -16.45 -7.94
CA GLU A 605 2.31 -16.20 -8.71
C GLU A 605 1.15 -15.82 -7.76
N PHE A 606 0.14 -15.12 -8.26
CA PHE A 606 -0.97 -14.63 -7.42
C PHE A 606 -1.68 -15.74 -6.64
N TRP A 607 -1.89 -16.91 -7.24
CA TRP A 607 -2.52 -18.04 -6.56
C TRP A 607 -1.65 -18.60 -5.42
N GLN A 608 -0.32 -18.61 -5.58
CA GLN A 608 0.61 -19.04 -4.53
C GLN A 608 0.56 -18.08 -3.36
N ARG A 609 0.50 -16.77 -3.63
CA ARG A 609 0.35 -15.75 -2.58
C ARG A 609 -0.97 -15.90 -1.84
N ALA A 610 -2.08 -16.05 -2.55
CA ALA A 610 -3.40 -16.23 -1.95
C ALA A 610 -3.44 -17.46 -1.05
N GLU A 611 -2.85 -18.57 -1.50
CA GLU A 611 -2.77 -19.81 -0.76
C GLU A 611 -1.85 -19.73 0.47
N ASP A 612 -0.62 -19.26 0.29
CA ASP A 612 0.34 -19.08 1.39
C ASP A 612 -0.21 -18.13 2.47
N ARG A 613 -0.90 -17.06 2.05
CA ARG A 613 -1.53 -16.10 2.95
C ARG A 613 -2.59 -16.78 3.82
N ASN A 614 -3.55 -17.49 3.21
CA ASN A 614 -4.60 -18.15 3.98
C ASN A 614 -4.08 -19.35 4.78
N ALA A 615 -3.05 -20.04 4.31
CA ALA A 615 -2.35 -21.09 5.06
C ALA A 615 -1.63 -20.52 6.29
N ASN A 616 -0.95 -19.38 6.16
CA ASN A 616 -0.29 -18.70 7.27
C ASN A 616 -1.30 -18.27 8.36
N THR A 617 -2.48 -17.76 7.98
CA THR A 617 -3.55 -17.46 8.96
C THR A 617 -3.97 -18.71 9.73
N ALA A 618 -4.15 -19.85 9.05
CA ALA A 618 -4.48 -21.11 9.71
C ALA A 618 -3.35 -21.62 10.61
N GLU A 619 -2.08 -21.48 10.19
CA GLU A 619 -0.91 -21.85 10.99
C GLU A 619 -0.78 -20.97 12.25
N LEU A 620 -1.11 -19.68 12.14
CA LEU A 620 -1.12 -18.77 13.29
C LEU A 620 -2.18 -19.18 14.32
N TYR A 621 -3.39 -19.57 13.88
CA TYR A 621 -4.43 -20.11 14.77
C TYR A 621 -3.96 -21.42 15.44
N ASP A 622 -3.35 -22.35 14.67
CA ASP A 622 -2.78 -23.61 15.18
C ASP A 622 -1.72 -23.34 16.28
N LYS A 623 -0.79 -22.41 16.03
CA LYS A 623 0.25 -22.01 17.01
C LYS A 623 -0.32 -21.40 18.29
N LEU A 624 -1.47 -20.74 18.22
CA LEU A 624 -2.16 -20.21 19.41
C LEU A 624 -2.92 -21.29 20.19
N GLY A 625 -2.98 -22.53 19.69
CA GLY A 625 -3.62 -23.69 20.32
C GLY A 625 -5.03 -23.99 19.82
N LEU A 626 -5.45 -23.39 18.70
CA LEU A 626 -6.75 -23.63 18.07
C LEU A 626 -6.66 -24.80 17.08
N GLN A 627 -7.81 -25.18 16.49
CA GLN A 627 -7.86 -26.28 15.53
C GLN A 627 -7.05 -25.97 14.27
N LYS A 628 -6.35 -26.99 13.78
CA LYS A 628 -5.59 -26.91 12.54
C LYS A 628 -6.49 -27.03 11.32
N TYR A 629 -6.39 -26.06 10.42
CA TYR A 629 -7.06 -26.03 9.12
C TYR A 629 -6.04 -25.98 7.98
N ALA A 630 -6.47 -26.28 6.75
CA ALA A 630 -5.59 -26.13 5.58
C ALA A 630 -5.33 -24.66 5.26
N ALA A 631 -6.36 -23.82 5.42
CA ALA A 631 -6.31 -22.40 5.19
C ALA A 631 -7.49 -21.69 5.89
N MET A 632 -7.36 -20.39 6.15
CA MET A 632 -8.41 -19.55 6.74
C MET A 632 -8.47 -18.19 6.04
N GLU A 633 -9.69 -17.73 5.74
CA GLU A 633 -9.96 -16.35 5.29
C GLU A 633 -10.43 -15.51 6.47
N ALA A 634 -9.91 -14.29 6.58
CA ALA A 634 -10.14 -13.41 7.71
C ALA A 634 -10.92 -12.15 7.30
N PHE A 635 -11.84 -11.73 8.16
CA PHE A 635 -12.65 -10.54 7.96
C PHE A 635 -12.76 -9.71 9.24
N VAL A 636 -12.86 -8.40 9.05
CA VAL A 636 -13.10 -7.41 10.10
C VAL A 636 -14.40 -6.69 9.79
N ARG A 637 -15.21 -6.40 10.80
CA ARG A 637 -16.50 -5.73 10.62
C ARG A 637 -16.30 -4.22 10.57
N TYR A 638 -16.88 -3.59 9.57
CA TYR A 638 -16.99 -2.14 9.51
C TYR A 638 -18.35 -1.70 10.08
N HIS A 639 -18.30 -0.94 11.17
CA HIS A 639 -19.47 -0.38 11.84
C HIS A 639 -19.73 1.04 11.31
N PHE A 640 -20.79 1.19 10.50
CA PHE A 640 -21.15 2.45 9.84
C PHE A 640 -22.47 3.06 10.34
N MET A 641 -23.19 2.33 11.20
CA MET A 641 -24.48 2.75 11.79
C MET A 641 -24.30 3.54 13.07
#